data_AF-A0A933WZ93-F1
#
_entry.id   AF-A0A933WZ93-F1
#
_cell.length_a   1.000
_cell.length_b   1.000
_cell.length_c   1.000
_cell.angle_alpha   90.00
_cell.angle_beta   90.00
_cell.angle_gamma   90.00
#
_symmetry.space_group_name_H-M   'P 1'
#
loop_
_entity.id
_entity.type
_entity.pdbx_description
1 polymer ?
#
loop_
_entity_poly.entity_id
_entity_poly.type
_entity_poly.pdbx_seq_one_letter_code
_entity_poly.pdbx_strand_id
1 'polypeptide(L)'
;MRTNRSQWRLYSWAALTAWAVLAVLPSRLVAQVSGRVITWGTNACFAVAMPSGLTNISAVAPGNCYSVALKADGTLVGWGDDFAGTLAPPTDLTGVKAITGGPFHFVALKSNGTVRVWGDLTLVQSVPTNLTGIRDIAAGYYHTLVAHSNGTVGAWGTALQAIAVPSGLSGVIAVAGGGSHSLALQSNGRVVCWGANSSGQLNVPAGLVDAIAIAAGDSHSLALRANRTVLAWGYNGWGQCNVPANIAGSVVAIAAGQAQSLALLANRRMSGWGNSYNGALDVLGLSNVVAMTTHYEHGLGIVAEPVTITSQPQSITNALVGTNVTFAVGVAGTPPFQFQWRKNGTNYLAGATNSSFTLSSVQLADTGAYDVLVTNLTATAVSTAATLVVVAPPSIVTPPTNQAVVIGGNVSFSVTAAGTAPLRHQWRKEGTNLLNATNLEYSITGVQTNHAGNYAVVITNAYGSVTSVTATLTVNLKPVITNQPQSRTVLAGAGVSFSVGAAYATGYQWRHEGTDIAGANAPSFTINSAQDGDAGSYTVLATNQYGSVLSAAATLTVTPAPAASSTLVTNFGQSLVFVPGAGYVDLAPPASLANVTALSAGAYHDLALIDDGTVVGWGDNSASQASPPLGLTGVGRIAAGARHSLALAGNSVVAWGANNVGQSTVPPGAASAVALAAGWEFSLALRENGTLIGWGTNNLGQTTPPQGLNVNLMAISAGQEHALGLRSNGTVVAWGGNTWGQALVPPNLGAVGAGLAAISAGGLHSMALRSNGTVVCWGWNQFGQTNVPPGLAGVTAIAAGENHCLALKQDGTVAAWGQNNYGQTDIPVDLGGVIAIAAGGSRSLLLIKKQLVALPPQFAPGAGFTILLRNNDGSPVDSTRLAKLEIRATTNLALSISAWTRYTNFVLTSNGWARWDDNSATNLPWRFYRVGESP
;
A
#
# COMPACT_ATOMS: atom_id res chain seq x y z
N MET A 1 17.57 31.74 64.89
CA MET A 1 16.20 31.18 64.84
C MET A 1 16.15 30.11 63.75
N ARG A 2 15.60 28.94 64.08
CA ARG A 2 15.39 27.80 63.18
C ARG A 2 14.30 28.14 62.13
N THR A 3 14.43 27.65 60.90
CA THR A 3 13.44 26.74 60.25
C THR A 3 13.93 26.23 58.88
N ASN A 4 13.82 24.92 58.70
CA ASN A 4 13.98 24.14 57.46
C ASN A 4 12.85 24.41 56.44
N ARG A 5 13.15 24.31 55.14
CA ARG A 5 12.70 23.22 54.23
C ARG A 5 13.03 23.49 52.74
N SER A 6 13.83 22.57 52.18
CA SER A 6 13.70 21.88 50.89
C SER A 6 13.33 22.61 49.58
N GLN A 7 14.17 22.32 48.58
CA GLN A 7 14.01 22.42 47.11
C GLN A 7 14.22 23.80 46.49
N TRP A 8 15.34 23.96 45.78
CA TRP A 8 15.36 24.14 44.31
C TRP A 8 16.70 23.61 43.76
N ARG A 9 16.61 22.80 42.69
CA ARG A 9 17.73 22.29 41.90
C ARG A 9 18.27 23.41 41.01
N LEU A 10 19.55 23.26 40.64
CA LEU A 10 20.15 23.68 39.36
C LEU A 10 20.05 25.17 39.01
N TYR A 11 21.07 25.94 39.40
CA TYR A 11 21.75 26.90 38.51
C TYR A 11 23.15 27.16 39.11
N SER A 12 24.09 26.28 38.75
CA SER A 12 25.52 26.60 38.78
C SER A 12 25.82 27.61 37.66
N TRP A 13 26.98 28.27 37.77
CA TRP A 13 27.58 29.23 36.82
C TRP A 13 27.37 30.72 37.14
N ALA A 14 27.85 31.13 38.31
CA ALA A 14 28.35 32.49 38.55
C ALA A 14 29.41 32.49 39.67
N ALA A 15 30.45 31.65 39.54
CA ALA A 15 31.64 31.69 40.38
C ALA A 15 32.81 30.98 39.67
N LEU A 16 33.33 31.60 38.61
CA LEU A 16 34.63 31.26 38.04
C LEU A 16 35.51 32.52 37.95
N THR A 17 35.47 33.36 38.99
CA THR A 17 36.55 34.28 39.35
C THR A 17 37.34 33.67 40.50
N ALA A 18 37.89 32.48 40.26
CA ALA A 18 38.81 31.80 41.17
C ALA A 18 40.02 31.28 40.39
N TRP A 19 40.77 32.20 39.77
CA TRP A 19 42.16 31.97 39.37
C TRP A 19 43.09 32.94 40.10
N ALA A 20 42.81 33.13 41.39
CA ALA A 20 43.61 33.91 42.33
C ALA A 20 44.16 33.01 43.45
N VAL A 21 44.71 31.84 43.12
CA VAL A 21 45.67 31.13 43.99
C VAL A 21 46.70 30.42 43.09
N LEU A 22 47.50 31.20 42.37
CA LEU A 22 48.79 30.77 41.84
C LEU A 22 49.81 31.85 42.18
N ALA A 23 49.90 32.15 43.48
CA ALA A 23 50.76 33.18 44.04
C ALA A 23 51.19 32.79 45.46
N VAL A 24 51.75 31.59 45.64
CA VAL A 24 52.63 31.29 46.79
C VAL A 24 53.54 30.15 46.38
N LEU A 25 54.47 30.36 45.45
CA LEU A 25 55.53 29.38 45.26
C LEU A 25 56.87 30.09 45.01
N PRO A 26 57.81 30.01 45.97
CA PRO A 26 59.22 30.23 45.71
C PRO A 26 59.66 29.12 44.77
N SER A 27 60.15 29.48 43.59
CA SER A 27 60.80 28.54 42.65
C SER A 27 60.02 27.25 42.33
N ARG A 28 58.70 27.18 42.55
CA ARG A 28 57.93 25.93 42.47
C ARG A 28 56.63 26.07 41.72
N LEU A 29 56.22 24.97 41.10
CA LEU A 29 54.88 24.69 40.59
C LEU A 29 54.19 25.90 39.91
N VAL A 30 54.88 26.53 38.96
CA VAL A 30 54.16 26.92 37.74
C VAL A 30 53.47 25.63 37.29
N ALA A 31 52.15 25.67 37.15
CA ALA A 31 51.40 24.57 36.53
C ALA A 31 52.18 24.09 35.28
N GLN A 32 52.08 22.81 34.93
CA GLN A 32 52.69 22.20 33.74
C GLN A 32 52.37 22.97 32.45
N VAL A 33 52.99 24.12 32.24
CA VAL A 33 52.80 25.01 31.12
C VAL A 33 54.08 24.85 30.33
N SER A 34 54.06 23.78 29.55
CA SER A 34 55.18 23.37 28.76
C SER A 34 55.32 24.35 27.59
N GLY A 35 56.28 25.26 27.70
CA GLY A 35 56.43 26.36 26.76
C GLY A 35 57.74 26.29 25.96
N ARG A 36 57.97 27.34 25.16
CA ARG A 36 59.24 27.56 24.48
C ARG A 36 60.19 28.28 25.45
N VAL A 37 61.43 27.83 25.53
CA VAL A 37 62.45 28.50 26.35
C VAL A 37 62.97 29.74 25.63
N ILE A 38 63.21 30.79 26.41
CA ILE A 38 63.88 32.01 25.99
C ILE A 38 65.11 32.24 26.88
N THR A 39 66.14 32.82 26.31
CA THR A 39 67.38 33.19 26.99
C THR A 39 67.60 34.69 26.80
N TRP A 40 68.14 35.37 27.81
CA TRP A 40 68.60 36.75 27.69
C TRP A 40 69.88 36.94 28.49
N GLY A 41 70.67 37.91 28.06
CA GLY A 41 72.06 38.07 28.47
C GLY A 41 72.98 36.97 27.92
N THR A 42 74.29 37.22 27.96
CA THR A 42 75.32 36.22 27.67
C THR A 42 75.86 35.65 28.97
N ASN A 43 76.00 34.33 29.02
CA ASN A 43 76.69 33.66 30.12
C ASN A 43 78.16 34.09 30.18
N ALA A 44 78.78 34.03 31.38
CA ALA A 44 80.12 34.55 31.61
C ALA A 44 81.23 33.88 30.76
N CYS A 45 80.94 32.73 30.16
CA CYS A 45 81.86 31.99 29.27
C CYS A 45 81.55 32.11 27.77
N PHE A 46 80.66 33.03 27.33
CA PHE A 46 80.28 33.22 25.91
C PHE A 46 79.79 31.94 25.20
N ALA A 47 79.13 31.04 25.92
CA ALA A 47 78.89 29.68 25.47
C ALA A 47 77.70 29.52 24.50
N VAL A 48 77.74 28.37 23.81
CA VAL A 48 76.88 27.85 22.74
C VAL A 48 75.39 28.25 22.83
N ALA A 49 74.85 28.64 21.67
CA ALA A 49 73.44 28.98 21.49
C ALA A 49 72.50 27.85 21.96
N MET A 50 71.38 28.24 22.57
CA MET A 50 70.33 27.33 23.01
C MET A 50 69.90 26.39 21.86
N PRO A 51 69.70 25.07 22.13
CA PRO A 51 69.27 24.13 21.12
C PRO A 51 67.94 24.54 20.47
N SER A 52 67.87 24.47 19.13
CA SER A 52 66.64 24.71 18.39
C SER A 52 65.60 23.63 18.71
N GLY A 53 64.32 24.01 18.85
CA GLY A 53 63.22 23.05 18.99
C GLY A 53 62.98 22.54 20.42
N LEU A 54 63.53 23.19 21.45
CA LEU A 54 63.15 22.94 22.84
C LEU A 54 61.70 23.38 23.08
N THR A 55 60.81 22.41 22.94
CA THR A 55 59.38 22.50 23.24
C THR A 55 59.07 21.60 24.43
N ASN A 56 57.90 21.78 25.01
CA ASN A 56 57.44 21.03 26.16
C ASN A 56 58.33 21.14 27.43
N ILE A 57 58.91 22.32 27.68
CA ILE A 57 59.77 22.58 28.84
C ILE A 57 58.95 23.09 30.03
N SER A 58 59.08 22.42 31.18
CA SER A 58 58.33 22.69 32.41
C SER A 58 59.13 23.50 33.45
N ALA A 59 60.47 23.46 33.41
CA ALA A 59 61.33 24.30 34.24
C ALA A 59 62.69 24.55 33.57
N VAL A 60 63.39 25.60 34.01
CA VAL A 60 64.72 25.99 33.54
C VAL A 60 65.58 26.39 34.74
N ALA A 61 66.88 26.09 34.67
CA ALA A 61 67.87 26.39 35.69
C ALA A 61 69.17 26.91 35.04
N PRO A 62 69.50 28.20 35.22
CA PRO A 62 70.79 28.74 34.79
C PRO A 62 71.87 28.42 35.81
N GLY A 63 73.07 28.04 35.33
CA GLY A 63 74.31 28.03 36.10
C GLY A 63 75.19 29.23 35.75
N ASN A 64 76.51 29.13 35.86
CA ASN A 64 77.42 30.21 35.41
C ASN A 64 77.64 30.17 33.89
N CYS A 65 78.06 29.01 33.37
CA CYS A 65 78.39 28.82 31.96
C CYS A 65 77.55 27.74 31.27
N TYR A 66 76.73 27.02 32.05
CA TYR A 66 75.87 25.94 31.61
C TYR A 66 74.42 26.21 32.05
N SER A 67 73.44 25.67 31.33
CA SER A 67 72.01 25.82 31.62
C SER A 67 71.30 24.49 31.41
N VAL A 68 70.26 24.24 32.20
CA VAL A 68 69.50 23.00 32.15
C VAL A 68 68.01 23.31 32.04
N ALA A 69 67.31 22.57 31.19
CA ALA A 69 65.86 22.60 31.07
C ALA A 69 65.28 21.23 31.42
N LEU A 70 64.16 21.24 32.15
CA LEU A 70 63.36 20.06 32.47
C LEU A 70 62.21 19.97 31.46
N LYS A 71 62.15 18.86 30.73
CA LYS A 71 61.00 18.52 29.89
C LYS A 71 59.84 18.03 30.74
N ALA A 72 58.62 18.18 30.22
CA ALA A 72 57.41 17.71 30.87
C ALA A 72 57.38 16.19 31.13
N ASP A 73 58.15 15.40 30.37
CA ASP A 73 58.33 13.96 30.55
C ASP A 73 59.31 13.59 31.69
N GLY A 74 59.93 14.57 32.34
CA GLY A 74 60.87 14.38 33.44
C GLY A 74 62.32 14.20 33.02
N THR A 75 62.65 14.34 31.73
CA THR A 75 64.01 14.32 31.20
C THR A 75 64.66 15.70 31.20
N LEU A 76 65.99 15.76 31.24
CA LEU A 76 66.76 17.00 31.27
C LEU A 76 67.49 17.23 29.95
N VAL A 77 67.56 18.49 29.51
CA VAL A 77 68.42 18.93 28.41
C VAL A 77 69.34 20.02 28.91
N GLY A 78 70.64 19.80 28.81
CA GLY A 78 71.67 20.78 29.14
C GLY A 78 72.24 21.46 27.90
N TRP A 79 72.66 22.71 28.02
CA TRP A 79 73.41 23.45 26.99
C TRP A 79 74.33 24.50 27.61
N GLY A 80 75.33 24.93 26.85
CA GLY A 80 76.38 25.85 27.32
C GLY A 80 77.73 25.15 27.45
N ASP A 81 78.66 25.80 28.14
CA ASP A 81 80.04 25.32 28.32
C ASP A 81 80.15 24.52 29.61
N ASP A 82 80.59 23.27 29.46
CA ASP A 82 80.84 22.31 30.54
C ASP A 82 82.35 22.20 30.79
N PHE A 83 82.99 23.32 31.14
CA PHE A 83 84.45 23.50 31.24
C PHE A 83 85.19 22.44 32.08
N ALA A 84 84.48 21.70 32.95
CA ALA A 84 85.01 20.63 33.79
C ALA A 84 84.43 19.22 33.46
N GLY A 85 83.52 19.10 32.48
CA GLY A 85 82.84 17.86 32.12
C GLY A 85 81.88 17.32 33.19
N THR A 86 81.44 18.17 34.12
CA THR A 86 80.66 17.79 35.31
C THR A 86 79.30 18.45 35.39
N LEU A 87 79.01 19.46 34.55
CA LEU A 87 77.77 20.24 34.55
C LEU A 87 76.68 19.63 33.65
N ALA A 88 77.05 18.78 32.69
CA ALA A 88 76.08 18.03 31.89
C ALA A 88 75.17 17.15 32.77
N PRO A 89 73.85 17.08 32.50
CA PRO A 89 72.93 16.28 33.29
C PRO A 89 73.31 14.79 33.20
N PRO A 90 73.34 14.05 34.33
CA PRO A 90 73.58 12.61 34.30
C PRO A 90 72.53 11.87 33.44
N THR A 91 72.96 10.95 32.59
CA THR A 91 72.08 10.26 31.63
C THR A 91 71.13 9.24 32.28
N ASP A 92 71.45 8.80 33.50
CA ASP A 92 70.63 7.91 34.34
C ASP A 92 69.54 8.65 35.13
N LEU A 93 69.53 9.98 35.07
CA LEU A 93 68.63 10.81 35.86
C LEU A 93 67.21 10.81 35.27
N THR A 94 66.32 10.05 35.89
CA THR A 94 64.91 9.93 35.51
C THR A 94 63.96 10.39 36.62
N GLY A 95 62.72 10.69 36.25
CA GLY A 95 61.65 11.06 37.19
C GLY A 95 61.87 12.41 37.86
N VAL A 96 62.55 13.35 37.20
CA VAL A 96 62.79 14.69 37.75
C VAL A 96 61.50 15.50 37.72
N LYS A 97 61.19 16.17 38.84
CA LYS A 97 60.01 17.03 39.01
C LYS A 97 60.36 18.51 39.15
N ALA A 98 61.56 18.84 39.63
CA ALA A 98 62.05 20.21 39.73
C ALA A 98 63.58 20.25 39.61
N ILE A 99 64.10 21.38 39.13
CA ILE A 99 65.53 21.65 38.99
C ILE A 99 65.86 23.06 39.50
N THR A 100 67.08 23.24 40.01
CA THR A 100 67.68 24.54 40.33
C THR A 100 69.18 24.49 40.03
N GLY A 101 69.77 25.64 39.74
CA GLY A 101 71.19 25.78 39.40
C GLY A 101 71.85 26.83 40.29
N GLY A 102 73.07 26.51 40.73
CA GLY A 102 74.05 27.47 41.22
C GLY A 102 75.12 27.70 40.15
N PRO A 103 76.14 28.53 40.40
CA PRO A 103 77.17 28.82 39.41
C PRO A 103 77.97 27.56 39.04
N PHE A 104 78.15 26.64 39.99
CA PHE A 104 79.03 25.48 39.85
C PHE A 104 78.33 24.12 39.95
N HIS A 105 77.02 24.08 40.25
CA HIS A 105 76.30 22.83 40.46
C HIS A 105 74.82 22.95 40.09
N PHE A 106 74.19 21.81 39.84
CA PHE A 106 72.76 21.70 39.65
C PHE A 106 72.16 20.69 40.61
N VAL A 107 70.89 20.90 40.94
CA VAL A 107 70.14 20.09 41.88
C VAL A 107 68.82 19.71 41.22
N ALA A 108 68.52 18.41 41.20
CA ALA A 108 67.26 17.86 40.71
C ALA A 108 66.51 17.19 41.85
N LEU A 109 65.23 17.55 42.02
CA LEU A 109 64.31 16.85 42.89
C LEU A 109 63.55 15.81 42.05
N LYS A 110 63.64 14.55 42.47
CA LYS A 110 62.90 13.44 41.88
C LYS A 110 61.47 13.37 42.42
N SER A 111 60.57 12.81 41.64
CA SER A 111 59.16 12.60 41.97
C SER A 111 58.96 11.76 43.24
N ASN A 112 59.91 10.89 43.57
CA ASN A 112 59.94 10.08 44.79
C ASN A 112 60.40 10.86 46.05
N GLY A 113 60.68 12.16 45.96
CA GLY A 113 61.06 13.01 47.09
C GLY A 113 62.54 12.94 47.49
N THR A 114 63.40 12.41 46.61
CA THR A 114 64.87 12.38 46.77
C THR A 114 65.55 13.43 45.87
N VAL A 115 66.77 13.85 46.23
CA VAL A 115 67.52 14.86 45.48
C VAL A 115 68.79 14.29 44.87
N ARG A 116 69.12 14.74 43.67
CA ARG A 116 70.39 14.48 42.98
C ARG A 116 71.12 15.80 42.77
N VAL A 117 72.41 15.85 43.11
CA VAL A 117 73.31 16.98 42.84
C VAL A 117 74.42 16.52 41.90
N TRP A 118 74.80 17.38 40.95
CA TRP A 118 75.95 17.19 40.04
C TRP A 118 76.59 18.55 39.73
N GLY A 119 77.80 18.54 39.14
CA GLY A 119 78.65 19.71 38.95
C GLY A 119 79.96 19.59 39.74
N ASP A 120 80.53 20.72 40.16
CA ASP A 120 81.76 20.73 40.96
C ASP A 120 81.46 20.34 42.42
N LEU A 121 81.57 19.04 42.70
CA LEU A 121 81.34 18.48 44.01
C LEU A 121 82.46 18.79 45.03
N THR A 122 83.59 19.37 44.60
CA THR A 122 84.62 19.85 45.54
C THR A 122 84.13 21.07 46.32
N LEU A 123 83.23 21.86 45.71
CA LEU A 123 82.70 23.09 46.27
C LEU A 123 81.38 22.90 47.02
N VAL A 124 80.57 21.90 46.67
CA VAL A 124 79.19 21.75 47.19
C VAL A 124 78.99 20.48 48.00
N GLN A 125 79.99 19.58 47.99
CA GLN A 125 79.97 18.28 48.66
C GLN A 125 78.84 17.34 48.17
N SER A 126 78.95 16.05 48.49
CA SER A 126 77.95 15.04 48.11
C SER A 126 76.68 15.14 48.96
N VAL A 127 75.57 14.62 48.42
CA VAL A 127 74.27 14.64 49.11
C VAL A 127 74.34 13.85 50.43
N PRO A 128 73.94 14.42 51.58
CA PRO A 128 73.88 13.71 52.85
C PRO A 128 72.99 12.47 52.81
N THR A 129 73.40 11.39 53.50
CA THR A 129 72.87 10.02 53.30
C THR A 129 71.45 9.76 53.83
N ASN A 130 70.68 10.74 54.30
CA ASN A 130 69.36 10.52 54.93
C ASN A 130 68.28 11.56 54.57
N LEU A 131 68.42 12.25 53.44
CA LEU A 131 67.43 13.25 53.03
C LEU A 131 66.25 12.59 52.31
N THR A 132 65.09 12.53 52.98
CA THR A 132 63.82 12.05 52.42
C THR A 132 62.70 13.05 52.65
N GLY A 133 61.59 12.87 51.92
CA GLY A 133 60.43 13.77 52.05
C GLY A 133 60.74 15.20 51.63
N ILE A 134 61.61 15.39 50.63
CA ILE A 134 62.03 16.71 50.22
C ILE A 134 60.86 17.41 49.53
N ARG A 135 60.37 18.43 50.25
CA ARG A 135 59.59 19.58 49.80
C ARG A 135 60.30 20.17 48.61
N ASP A 136 61.17 21.15 48.88
CA ASP A 136 61.77 22.15 47.99
C ASP A 136 63.29 22.06 47.90
N ILE A 137 63.87 22.65 46.85
CA ILE A 137 65.31 22.71 46.58
C ILE A 137 65.71 24.14 46.19
N ALA A 138 66.87 24.59 46.66
CA ALA A 138 67.52 25.80 46.19
C ALA A 138 69.04 25.59 46.11
N ALA A 139 69.68 26.24 45.15
CA ALA A 139 71.13 26.25 45.01
C ALA A 139 71.63 27.67 45.29
N GLY A 140 72.60 27.80 46.19
CA GLY A 140 73.41 29.00 46.33
C GLY A 140 74.72 28.85 45.57
N TYR A 141 75.71 29.72 45.83
CA TYR A 141 76.97 29.65 45.08
C TYR A 141 77.79 28.40 45.44
N TYR A 142 77.90 28.11 46.73
CA TYR A 142 78.74 27.05 47.29
C TYR A 142 77.99 26.12 48.24
N HIS A 143 76.65 26.13 48.20
CA HIS A 143 75.81 25.32 49.08
C HIS A 143 74.47 24.98 48.42
N THR A 144 73.85 23.90 48.89
CA THR A 144 72.49 23.50 48.52
C THR A 144 71.59 23.56 49.75
N LEU A 145 70.35 24.00 49.55
CA LEU A 145 69.29 23.98 50.56
C LEU A 145 68.15 23.07 50.09
N VAL A 146 67.55 22.37 51.04
CA VAL A 146 66.30 21.64 50.83
C VAL A 146 65.30 22.00 51.91
N ALA A 147 64.04 22.18 51.54
CA ALA A 147 62.94 22.24 52.52
C ALA A 147 62.25 20.89 52.56
N HIS A 148 62.06 20.31 53.73
CA HIS A 148 61.34 19.05 53.89
C HIS A 148 59.82 19.27 53.93
N SER A 149 59.06 18.22 53.63
CA SER A 149 57.59 18.23 53.70
C SER A 149 57.06 18.47 55.12
N ASN A 150 57.84 18.08 56.14
CA ASN A 150 57.56 18.34 57.55
C ASN A 150 57.88 19.79 57.99
N GLY A 151 58.37 20.65 57.08
CA GLY A 151 58.66 22.05 57.34
C GLY A 151 60.04 22.36 57.92
N THR A 152 60.97 21.40 57.97
CA THR A 152 62.38 21.65 58.35
C THR A 152 63.25 21.97 57.13
N VAL A 153 64.50 22.39 57.35
CA VAL A 153 65.48 22.70 56.30
C VAL A 153 66.73 21.85 56.46
N GLY A 154 67.19 21.26 55.36
CA GLY A 154 68.51 20.65 55.24
C GLY A 154 69.44 21.55 54.42
N ALA A 155 70.72 21.59 54.78
CA ALA A 155 71.73 22.38 54.07
C ALA A 155 73.09 21.67 54.09
N TRP A 156 73.84 21.76 52.99
CA TRP A 156 75.21 21.23 52.87
C TRP A 156 76.00 22.02 51.82
N GLY A 157 77.34 21.98 51.90
CA GLY A 157 78.23 22.76 51.06
C GLY A 157 79.51 23.22 51.78
N THR A 158 80.31 24.04 51.11
CA THR A 158 81.56 24.61 51.69
C THR A 158 81.36 25.98 52.33
N ALA A 159 80.25 26.67 52.05
CA ALA A 159 79.91 27.93 52.72
C ALA A 159 79.38 27.70 54.15
N LEU A 160 80.30 27.49 55.11
CA LEU A 160 79.98 27.09 56.49
C LEU A 160 78.91 27.94 57.18
N GLN A 161 78.91 29.26 56.96
CA GLN A 161 77.91 30.15 57.56
C GLN A 161 76.53 29.99 56.90
N ALA A 162 76.47 29.74 55.59
CA ALA A 162 75.22 29.59 54.85
C ALA A 162 74.52 28.23 55.09
N ILE A 163 75.28 27.22 55.53
CA ILE A 163 74.74 25.89 55.86
C ILE A 163 74.36 25.73 57.35
N ALA A 164 74.68 26.71 58.19
CA ALA A 164 74.35 26.71 59.61
C ALA A 164 72.87 27.05 59.85
N VAL A 165 71.97 26.09 59.56
CA VAL A 165 70.53 26.26 59.70
C VAL A 165 70.16 26.67 61.14
N PRO A 166 69.39 27.76 61.36
CA PRO A 166 69.00 28.21 62.68
C PRO A 166 68.27 27.13 63.49
N SER A 167 68.64 26.97 64.76
CA SER A 167 67.98 26.02 65.66
C SER A 167 66.50 26.36 65.84
N GLY A 168 65.64 25.34 65.79
CA GLY A 168 64.18 25.50 65.93
C GLY A 168 63.45 26.02 64.69
N LEU A 169 64.14 26.24 63.55
CA LEU A 169 63.49 26.63 62.31
C LEU A 169 62.53 25.54 61.81
N SER A 170 61.25 25.88 61.72
CA SER A 170 60.17 24.98 61.34
C SER A 170 59.08 25.71 60.56
N GLY A 171 58.10 24.98 60.02
CA GLY A 171 57.02 25.56 59.21
C GLY A 171 57.52 26.17 57.89
N VAL A 172 58.71 25.79 57.43
CA VAL A 172 59.31 26.32 56.19
C VAL A 172 58.54 25.80 54.98
N ILE A 173 58.13 26.72 54.11
CA ILE A 173 57.48 26.47 52.82
C ILE A 173 58.42 26.67 51.63
N ALA A 174 59.53 27.39 51.84
CA ALA A 174 60.50 27.80 50.81
C ALA A 174 61.93 27.83 51.30
N VAL A 175 62.87 27.67 50.38
CA VAL A 175 64.28 28.06 50.59
C VAL A 175 64.81 28.84 49.38
N ALA A 176 65.76 29.74 49.60
CA ALA A 176 66.55 30.38 48.55
C ALA A 176 68.01 30.51 49.01
N GLY A 177 68.96 30.18 48.13
CA GLY A 177 70.39 30.26 48.40
C GLY A 177 71.02 31.43 47.64
N GLY A 178 71.78 32.26 48.33
CA GLY A 178 72.56 33.35 47.74
C GLY A 178 74.03 32.98 47.60
N GLY A 179 74.91 34.00 47.50
CA GLY A 179 76.36 33.80 47.41
C GLY A 179 76.94 33.08 48.63
N SER A 180 76.73 33.65 49.82
CA SER A 180 77.15 33.07 51.11
C SER A 180 76.11 33.25 52.22
N HIS A 181 74.83 33.37 51.83
CA HIS A 181 73.70 33.48 52.74
C HIS A 181 72.51 32.66 52.25
N SER A 182 71.59 32.37 53.16
CA SER A 182 70.45 31.48 52.94
C SER A 182 69.18 32.12 53.49
N LEU A 183 68.06 31.89 52.82
CA LEU A 183 66.74 32.39 53.19
C LEU A 183 65.77 31.21 53.32
N ALA A 184 64.86 31.31 54.29
CA ALA A 184 63.70 30.44 54.41
C ALA A 184 62.43 31.27 54.55
N LEU A 185 61.37 30.87 53.85
CA LEU A 185 60.02 31.43 54.04
C LEU A 185 59.21 30.45 54.87
N GLN A 186 58.61 30.93 55.95
CA GLN A 186 57.69 30.16 56.77
C GLN A 186 56.25 30.31 56.27
N SER A 187 55.39 29.34 56.58
CA SER A 187 53.98 29.31 56.16
C SER A 187 53.15 30.50 56.68
N ASN A 188 53.61 31.19 57.72
CA ASN A 188 53.02 32.41 58.26
C ASN A 188 53.52 33.70 57.56
N GLY A 189 54.26 33.59 56.47
CA GLY A 189 54.78 34.72 55.71
C GLY A 189 56.04 35.38 56.28
N ARG A 190 56.65 34.81 57.34
CA ARG A 190 57.92 35.29 57.91
C ARG A 190 59.11 34.80 57.09
N VAL A 191 60.07 35.70 56.83
CA VAL A 191 61.36 35.38 56.21
C VAL A 191 62.44 35.28 57.29
N VAL A 192 63.24 34.22 57.24
CA VAL A 192 64.39 33.98 58.12
C VAL A 192 65.65 33.90 57.27
N CYS A 193 66.67 34.68 57.61
CA CYS A 193 67.94 34.75 56.88
C CYS A 193 69.11 34.33 57.79
N TRP A 194 70.09 33.61 57.26
CA TRP A 194 71.33 33.27 57.96
C TRP A 194 72.53 33.20 57.00
N GLY A 195 73.75 33.28 57.53
CA GLY A 195 74.98 33.25 56.74
C GLY A 195 75.83 34.52 56.88
N ALA A 196 76.51 34.90 55.80
CA ALA A 196 77.30 36.13 55.75
C ALA A 196 76.41 37.38 55.72
N ASN A 197 76.77 38.43 56.47
CA ASN A 197 76.01 39.69 56.57
C ASN A 197 76.83 40.96 56.29
N SER A 198 77.93 40.87 55.56
CA SER A 198 78.83 42.00 55.30
C SER A 198 78.17 43.18 54.58
N SER A 199 77.05 42.95 53.90
CA SER A 199 76.30 43.93 53.12
C SER A 199 74.88 44.17 53.64
N GLY A 200 74.53 43.64 54.82
CA GLY A 200 73.18 43.73 55.37
C GLY A 200 72.15 42.80 54.72
N GLN A 201 72.58 41.79 53.97
CA GLN A 201 71.70 40.82 53.30
C GLN A 201 70.87 39.96 54.25
N LEU A 202 71.21 39.89 55.54
CA LEU A 202 70.39 39.24 56.57
C LEU A 202 69.41 40.19 57.27
N ASN A 203 69.52 41.50 57.03
CA ASN A 203 68.74 42.52 57.74
C ASN A 203 67.33 42.64 57.15
N VAL A 204 66.48 41.66 57.47
CA VAL A 204 65.08 41.61 57.01
C VAL A 204 64.36 42.93 57.36
N PRO A 205 63.78 43.64 56.38
CA PRO A 205 63.09 44.90 56.63
C PRO A 205 61.92 44.75 57.60
N ALA A 206 61.79 45.66 58.57
CA ALA A 206 60.72 45.61 59.58
C ALA A 206 59.29 45.63 59.01
N GLY A 207 59.10 46.18 57.80
CA GLY A 207 57.82 46.23 57.09
C GLY A 207 57.49 44.99 56.24
N LEU A 208 58.32 43.95 56.28
CA LEU A 208 58.06 42.71 55.57
C LEU A 208 57.10 41.83 56.37
N VAL A 209 55.83 41.84 55.96
CA VAL A 209 54.76 40.96 56.43
C VAL A 209 54.15 40.23 55.24
N ASP A 210 53.60 39.03 55.48
CA ASP A 210 52.89 38.23 54.47
C ASP A 210 53.70 37.96 53.18
N ALA A 211 54.98 37.62 53.33
CA ALA A 211 55.79 37.19 52.20
C ALA A 211 55.25 35.88 51.61
N ILE A 212 55.20 35.79 50.28
CA ILE A 212 54.69 34.63 49.53
C ILE A 212 55.76 34.00 48.63
N ALA A 213 56.87 34.71 48.38
CA ALA A 213 58.05 34.20 47.69
C ALA A 213 59.30 34.96 48.14
N ILE A 214 60.45 34.29 48.02
CA ILE A 214 61.77 34.80 48.36
C ILE A 214 62.74 34.49 47.21
N ALA A 215 63.74 35.34 47.03
CA ALA A 215 64.88 35.08 46.15
C ALA A 215 66.14 35.67 46.76
N ALA A 216 67.30 35.07 46.48
CA ALA A 216 68.58 35.49 47.02
C ALA A 216 69.57 35.65 45.87
N GLY A 217 70.20 36.82 45.79
CA GLY A 217 71.29 37.07 44.87
C GLY A 217 72.64 36.79 45.54
N ASP A 218 73.71 37.33 44.99
CA ASP A 218 75.05 37.16 45.58
C ASP A 218 75.11 37.75 47.01
N SER A 219 74.81 39.05 47.12
CA SER A 219 74.90 39.82 48.36
C SER A 219 73.63 40.65 48.66
N HIS A 220 72.49 40.29 48.06
CA HIS A 220 71.18 40.93 48.29
C HIS A 220 70.05 39.88 48.35
N SER A 221 68.93 40.27 48.92
CA SER A 221 67.75 39.43 49.16
C SER A 221 66.48 40.13 48.70
N LEU A 222 65.53 39.35 48.19
CA LEU A 222 64.22 39.80 47.72
C LEU A 222 63.10 39.03 48.42
N ALA A 223 61.98 39.71 48.67
CA ALA A 223 60.73 39.07 49.07
C ALA A 223 59.53 39.69 48.35
N LEU A 224 58.63 38.85 47.85
CA LEU A 224 57.35 39.24 47.27
C LEU A 224 56.27 39.09 48.32
N ARG A 225 55.51 40.15 48.56
CA ARG A 225 54.36 40.15 49.49
C ARG A 225 53.07 39.71 48.80
N ALA A 226 52.11 39.22 49.58
CA ALA A 226 50.78 38.82 49.09
C ALA A 226 50.05 39.93 48.30
N ASN A 227 50.31 41.21 48.64
CA ASN A 227 49.80 42.37 47.92
C ASN A 227 50.54 42.70 46.60
N ARG A 228 51.38 41.78 46.11
CA ARG A 228 52.13 41.89 44.84
C ARG A 228 53.15 43.03 44.79
N THR A 229 53.70 43.41 45.95
CA THR A 229 54.84 44.35 46.05
C THR A 229 56.11 43.62 46.46
N VAL A 230 57.25 44.12 46.00
CA VAL A 230 58.58 43.52 46.26
C VAL A 230 59.35 44.39 47.24
N LEU A 231 59.99 43.75 48.22
CA LEU A 231 61.01 44.37 49.07
C LEU A 231 62.36 43.75 48.74
N ALA A 232 63.39 44.60 48.71
CA ALA A 232 64.77 44.20 48.44
C ALA A 232 65.70 44.82 49.49
N TRP A 233 66.69 44.05 49.96
CA TRP A 233 67.66 44.51 50.98
C TRP A 233 69.03 43.83 50.80
N GLY A 234 70.06 44.40 51.41
CA GLY A 234 71.45 43.96 51.26
C GLY A 234 72.30 44.93 50.43
N TYR A 235 73.30 44.42 49.72
CA TYR A 235 74.19 45.22 48.89
C TYR A 235 73.42 45.92 47.77
N ASN A 236 73.60 47.24 47.62
CA ASN A 236 72.86 48.06 46.66
C ASN A 236 73.77 48.94 45.77
N GLY A 237 75.05 48.61 45.63
CA GLY A 237 75.99 49.43 44.85
C GLY A 237 75.62 49.58 43.36
N TRP A 238 74.79 48.67 42.83
CA TRP A 238 74.32 48.67 41.45
C TRP A 238 72.82 48.96 41.31
N GLY A 239 72.16 49.35 42.40
CA GLY A 239 70.71 49.58 42.40
C GLY A 239 69.86 48.31 42.43
N GLN A 240 70.43 47.12 42.71
CA GLN A 240 69.68 45.86 42.78
C GLN A 240 68.59 45.82 43.87
N CYS A 241 68.67 46.71 44.86
CA CYS A 241 67.62 46.88 45.87
C CYS A 241 66.63 48.01 45.51
N ASN A 242 66.83 48.74 44.41
CA ASN A 242 65.97 49.84 43.98
C ASN A 242 64.77 49.32 43.16
N VAL A 243 63.79 48.74 43.85
CA VAL A 243 62.57 48.20 43.23
C VAL A 243 61.82 49.31 42.46
N PRO A 244 61.52 49.12 41.14
CA PRO A 244 60.79 50.12 40.37
C PRO A 244 59.37 50.36 40.90
N ALA A 245 58.96 51.62 41.02
CA ALA A 245 57.64 51.96 41.57
C ALA A 245 56.47 51.51 40.68
N ASN A 246 56.69 51.46 39.36
CA ASN A 246 55.65 51.16 38.36
C ASN A 246 55.22 49.68 38.29
N ILE A 247 55.92 48.78 39.00
CA ILE A 247 55.57 47.35 39.04
C ILE A 247 54.79 46.94 40.30
N ALA A 248 54.66 47.85 41.27
CA ALA A 248 53.96 47.61 42.52
C ALA A 248 52.50 47.17 42.28
N GLY A 249 52.07 46.11 42.95
CA GLY A 249 50.72 45.56 42.82
C GLY A 249 50.53 44.62 41.63
N SER A 250 51.52 44.51 40.73
CA SER A 250 51.43 43.66 39.53
C SER A 250 52.40 42.47 39.54
N VAL A 251 53.31 42.35 40.52
CA VAL A 251 54.32 41.27 40.53
C VAL A 251 53.71 39.94 40.95
N VAL A 252 54.03 38.87 40.21
CA VAL A 252 53.59 37.49 40.48
C VAL A 252 54.75 36.52 40.76
N ALA A 253 55.97 36.84 40.34
CA ALA A 253 57.18 36.09 40.68
C ALA A 253 58.40 37.01 40.72
N ILE A 254 59.44 36.58 41.44
CA ILE A 254 60.71 37.31 41.59
C ILE A 254 61.90 36.36 41.38
N ALA A 255 63.02 36.89 40.90
CA ALA A 255 64.29 36.19 40.81
C ALA A 255 65.45 37.17 41.08
N ALA A 256 66.55 36.68 41.62
CA ALA A 256 67.74 37.47 41.96
C ALA A 256 68.98 36.81 41.37
N GLY A 257 69.80 37.58 40.66
CA GLY A 257 71.08 37.14 40.10
C GLY A 257 72.25 37.67 40.92
N GLN A 258 73.42 37.82 40.31
CA GLN A 258 74.59 38.36 41.01
C GLN A 258 74.35 39.80 41.49
N ALA A 259 73.97 40.68 40.56
CA ALA A 259 73.79 42.11 40.80
C ALA A 259 72.49 42.67 40.18
N GLN A 260 71.61 41.78 39.72
CA GLN A 260 70.34 42.09 39.10
C GLN A 260 69.17 41.43 39.83
N SER A 261 67.99 42.03 39.69
CA SER A 261 66.74 41.54 40.22
C SER A 261 65.67 41.59 39.12
N LEU A 262 64.81 40.58 39.08
CA LEU A 262 63.76 40.42 38.07
C LEU A 262 62.39 40.23 38.72
N ALA A 263 61.36 40.76 38.07
CA ALA A 263 59.95 40.58 38.41
C ALA A 263 59.13 40.15 37.19
N LEU A 264 58.30 39.11 37.35
CA LEU A 264 57.28 38.72 36.39
C LEU A 264 56.00 39.42 36.78
N LEU A 265 55.36 40.10 35.84
CA LEU A 265 54.14 40.86 36.06
C LEU A 265 52.91 40.02 35.69
N ALA A 266 51.75 40.32 36.30
CA ALA A 266 50.48 39.64 36.05
C ALA A 266 50.03 39.67 34.58
N ASN A 267 50.49 40.66 33.81
CA ASN A 267 50.27 40.77 32.37
C ASN A 267 51.27 39.95 31.53
N ARG A 268 52.09 39.08 32.16
CA ARG A 268 53.08 38.19 31.54
C ARG A 268 54.25 38.90 30.84
N ARG A 269 54.49 40.14 31.22
CA ARG A 269 55.70 40.89 30.87
C ARG A 269 56.68 40.84 32.03
N MET A 270 57.95 41.12 31.75
CA MET A 270 59.00 41.16 32.73
C MET A 270 59.49 42.58 33.01
N SER A 271 60.00 42.80 34.21
CA SER A 271 60.73 44.00 34.60
C SER A 271 62.00 43.58 35.34
N GLY A 272 63.11 44.29 35.09
CA GLY A 272 64.38 44.03 35.75
C GLY A 272 65.07 45.33 36.17
N TRP A 273 65.86 45.26 37.23
CA TRP A 273 66.63 46.37 37.81
C TRP A 273 67.93 45.88 38.44
N GLY A 274 68.88 46.79 38.69
CA GLY A 274 70.24 46.47 39.13
C GLY A 274 71.28 46.64 38.01
N ASN A 275 72.35 45.85 38.05
CA ASN A 275 73.36 45.83 36.99
C ASN A 275 72.92 44.95 35.80
N SER A 276 73.22 45.37 34.57
CA SER A 276 72.98 44.58 33.36
C SER A 276 74.29 44.04 32.78
N TYR A 277 75.11 43.38 33.60
CA TYR A 277 76.27 42.64 33.09
C TYR A 277 75.83 41.75 31.94
N ASN A 278 76.53 41.82 30.81
CA ASN A 278 76.31 40.94 29.68
C ASN A 278 74.85 40.89 29.17
N GLY A 279 74.04 41.95 29.36
CA GLY A 279 72.63 41.98 28.91
C GLY A 279 71.63 41.29 29.83
N ALA A 280 71.98 41.06 31.11
CA ALA A 280 71.12 40.40 32.10
C ALA A 280 69.73 41.06 32.29
N LEU A 281 69.57 42.33 31.91
CA LEU A 281 68.31 43.09 32.00
C LEU A 281 67.59 43.29 30.65
N ASP A 282 68.00 42.61 29.58
CA ASP A 282 67.39 42.69 28.23
C ASP A 282 66.04 41.95 28.15
N VAL A 283 65.15 42.24 29.09
CA VAL A 283 63.82 41.63 29.23
C VAL A 283 62.69 42.53 28.70
N LEU A 284 63.03 43.76 28.32
CA LEU A 284 62.11 44.79 27.84
C LEU A 284 61.63 44.48 26.41
N GLY A 285 60.55 43.70 26.31
CA GLY A 285 59.97 43.29 25.02
C GLY A 285 59.37 41.89 25.07
N LEU A 286 59.76 41.09 26.07
CA LEU A 286 59.22 39.77 26.30
C LEU A 286 57.76 39.85 26.77
N SER A 287 56.92 39.03 26.15
CA SER A 287 55.50 38.87 26.48
C SER A 287 55.15 37.38 26.54
N ASN A 288 54.02 37.06 27.17
CA ASN A 288 53.58 35.67 27.38
C ASN A 288 54.55 34.82 28.22
N VAL A 289 55.41 35.47 29.03
CA VAL A 289 56.30 34.79 29.97
C VAL A 289 55.48 34.16 31.09
N VAL A 290 55.72 32.88 31.36
CA VAL A 290 55.02 32.09 32.41
C VAL A 290 55.95 31.63 33.52
N ALA A 291 57.25 31.59 33.27
CA ALA A 291 58.28 31.31 34.25
C ALA A 291 59.54 32.09 33.91
N MET A 292 60.30 32.48 34.93
CA MET A 292 61.59 33.14 34.77
C MET A 292 62.54 32.73 35.90
N THR A 293 63.82 32.81 35.62
CA THR A 293 64.90 32.63 36.58
C THR A 293 66.13 33.37 36.08
N THR A 294 66.99 33.76 37.00
CA THR A 294 68.31 34.29 36.68
C THR A 294 69.28 33.77 37.72
N HIS A 295 70.49 33.48 37.29
CA HIS A 295 71.57 33.12 38.19
C HIS A 295 72.85 33.68 37.60
N TYR A 296 73.70 34.25 38.45
CA TYR A 296 74.92 34.95 38.04
C TYR A 296 74.65 36.08 37.03
N GLU A 297 74.98 35.93 35.75
CA GLU A 297 74.94 37.00 34.71
C GLU A 297 73.93 36.77 33.57
N HIS A 298 73.26 35.60 33.49
CA HIS A 298 72.24 35.35 32.45
C HIS A 298 70.90 34.90 33.04
N GLY A 299 69.85 34.98 32.21
CA GLY A 299 68.50 34.62 32.59
C GLY A 299 67.81 33.70 31.60
N LEU A 300 66.90 32.88 32.12
CA LEU A 300 66.09 31.93 31.36
C LEU A 300 64.62 32.16 31.67
N GLY A 301 63.79 32.01 30.65
CA GLY A 301 62.33 32.08 30.80
C GLY A 301 61.62 31.05 29.95
N ILE A 302 60.34 30.85 30.27
CA ILE A 302 59.43 30.02 29.50
C ILE A 302 58.32 30.92 28.99
N VAL A 303 58.07 30.91 27.68
CA VAL A 303 56.95 31.62 27.06
C VAL A 303 55.88 30.63 26.59
N ALA A 304 54.62 30.97 26.84
CA ALA A 304 53.48 30.21 26.33
C ALA A 304 53.17 30.60 24.88
N GLU A 305 52.95 29.60 24.02
CA GLU A 305 52.60 29.79 22.62
C GLU A 305 51.08 29.96 22.45
N PRO A 306 50.61 30.87 21.58
CA PRO A 306 49.19 31.03 21.28
C PRO A 306 48.63 29.76 20.64
N VAL A 307 47.36 29.48 20.95
CA VAL A 307 46.64 28.38 20.32
C VAL A 307 46.48 28.64 18.82
N THR A 308 46.79 27.63 18.01
CA THR A 308 46.58 27.63 16.55
C THR A 308 45.77 26.40 16.15
N ILE A 309 44.84 26.58 15.21
CA ILE A 309 44.03 25.47 14.68
C ILE A 309 44.79 24.85 13.52
N THR A 310 45.18 23.59 13.66
CA THR A 310 45.97 22.84 12.68
C THR A 310 45.10 21.98 11.75
N SER A 311 43.89 21.61 12.18
CA SER A 311 42.88 21.01 11.30
C SER A 311 41.48 21.49 11.64
N GLN A 312 40.73 21.87 10.60
CA GLN A 312 39.37 22.38 10.72
C GLN A 312 38.35 21.23 10.79
N PRO A 313 37.23 21.40 11.51
CA PRO A 313 36.12 20.46 11.44
C PRO A 313 35.58 20.37 10.00
N GLN A 314 35.21 19.16 9.59
CA GLN A 314 34.75 18.89 8.23
C GLN A 314 33.23 18.98 8.14
N SER A 315 32.72 19.58 7.07
CA SER A 315 31.27 19.62 6.81
C SER A 315 30.75 18.24 6.42
N ILE A 316 29.54 17.91 6.87
CA ILE A 316 28.86 16.65 6.55
C ILE A 316 27.49 17.02 5.97
N THR A 317 27.31 16.76 4.68
CA THR A 317 26.18 17.29 3.92
C THR A 317 25.03 16.31 3.70
N ASN A 318 25.18 15.05 4.11
CA ASN A 318 24.18 13.98 3.90
C ASN A 318 24.14 13.00 5.09
N ALA A 319 24.13 13.51 6.32
CA ALA A 319 24.02 12.64 7.50
C ALA A 319 22.60 12.08 7.62
N LEU A 320 22.42 10.76 7.63
CA LEU A 320 21.10 10.16 7.81
C LEU A 320 20.60 10.34 9.26
N VAL A 321 19.33 10.67 9.43
CA VAL A 321 18.68 10.69 10.76
C VAL A 321 18.95 9.40 11.53
N GLY A 322 19.25 9.53 12.82
CA GLY A 322 19.52 8.40 13.71
C GLY A 322 20.97 7.91 13.73
N THR A 323 21.84 8.42 12.83
CA THR A 323 23.27 8.12 12.84
C THR A 323 24.05 8.99 13.83
N ASN A 324 25.28 8.59 14.16
CA ASN A 324 26.18 9.40 14.97
C ASN A 324 27.09 10.24 14.07
N VAL A 325 27.22 11.53 14.37
CA VAL A 325 28.07 12.47 13.63
C VAL A 325 29.12 13.05 14.57
N THR A 326 30.39 13.01 14.15
CA THR A 326 31.52 13.54 14.94
C THR A 326 32.22 14.66 14.19
N PHE A 327 32.35 15.81 14.84
CA PHE A 327 33.26 16.88 14.45
C PHE A 327 34.54 16.78 15.29
N ALA A 328 35.69 17.09 14.68
CA ALA A 328 36.97 17.11 15.36
C ALA A 328 37.79 18.32 14.92
N VAL A 329 38.59 18.87 15.84
CA VAL A 329 39.53 19.97 15.59
C VAL A 329 40.92 19.54 16.02
N GLY A 330 41.93 19.86 15.21
CA GLY A 330 43.34 19.74 15.56
C GLY A 330 43.87 21.08 16.04
N VAL A 331 44.68 21.07 17.11
CA VAL A 331 45.26 22.30 17.68
C VAL A 331 46.73 22.12 18.05
N ALA A 332 47.46 23.22 18.04
CA ALA A 332 48.82 23.36 18.54
C ALA A 332 48.96 24.60 19.43
N GLY A 333 50.05 24.70 20.20
CA GLY A 333 50.31 25.77 21.17
C GLY A 333 50.56 25.21 22.58
N THR A 334 50.64 26.08 23.59
CA THR A 334 50.93 25.65 24.96
C THR A 334 49.65 25.25 25.72
N PRO A 335 49.53 24.00 26.23
CA PRO A 335 48.38 23.54 27.03
C PRO A 335 48.36 24.16 28.44
N PRO A 336 47.23 24.08 29.19
CA PRO A 336 45.99 23.37 28.86
C PRO A 336 45.11 24.09 27.82
N PHE A 337 44.49 23.31 26.92
CA PHE A 337 43.48 23.81 25.98
C PHE A 337 42.08 23.64 26.57
N GLN A 338 41.25 24.68 26.43
CA GLN A 338 39.83 24.65 26.76
C GLN A 338 39.03 24.73 25.47
N PHE A 339 38.26 23.69 25.18
CA PHE A 339 37.38 23.66 24.01
C PHE A 339 35.96 24.03 24.44
N GLN A 340 35.23 24.67 23.53
CA GLN A 340 33.80 24.86 23.68
C GLN A 340 33.17 24.88 22.28
N TRP A 341 32.44 23.83 21.94
CA TRP A 341 31.70 23.77 20.68
C TRP A 341 30.43 24.61 20.75
N ARG A 342 30.07 25.20 19.61
CA ARG A 342 28.84 25.96 19.44
C ARG A 342 28.18 25.63 18.12
N LYS A 343 26.87 25.84 18.08
CA LYS A 343 26.04 25.76 16.89
C LYS A 343 25.63 27.16 16.44
N ASN A 344 25.67 27.41 15.15
CA ASN A 344 25.32 28.67 14.49
C ASN A 344 26.05 29.88 15.11
N GLY A 345 27.31 29.70 15.50
CA GLY A 345 28.18 30.75 16.03
C GLY A 345 27.82 31.32 17.41
N THR A 346 26.66 30.97 17.99
CA THR A 346 26.15 31.61 19.22
C THR A 346 25.59 30.63 20.25
N ASN A 347 25.15 29.44 19.83
CA ASN A 347 24.54 28.47 20.74
C ASN A 347 25.59 27.51 21.32
N TYR A 348 26.05 27.79 22.54
CA TYR A 348 27.03 26.97 23.25
C TYR A 348 26.48 25.60 23.62
N LEU A 349 27.17 24.54 23.18
CA LEU A 349 26.74 23.15 23.40
C LEU A 349 27.26 22.65 24.75
N ALA A 350 26.35 22.38 25.68
CA ALA A 350 26.69 21.96 27.03
C ALA A 350 27.50 20.66 27.04
N GLY A 351 28.60 20.63 27.80
CA GLY A 351 29.49 19.46 27.93
C GLY A 351 30.37 19.17 26.71
N ALA A 352 30.24 19.94 25.63
CA ALA A 352 31.08 19.80 24.44
C ALA A 352 32.43 20.53 24.62
N THR A 353 33.26 20.01 25.53
CA THR A 353 34.51 20.65 25.99
C THR A 353 35.78 19.92 25.58
N ASN A 354 35.69 19.01 24.60
CA ASN A 354 36.80 18.22 24.09
C ASN A 354 37.19 18.66 22.66
N SER A 355 38.35 18.20 22.19
CA SER A 355 38.83 18.40 20.81
C SER A 355 37.96 17.70 19.75
N SER A 356 37.07 16.80 20.17
CA SER A 356 36.01 16.23 19.35
C SER A 356 34.65 16.41 20.01
N PHE A 357 33.62 16.53 19.18
CA PHE A 357 32.23 16.61 19.59
C PHE A 357 31.39 15.67 18.74
N THR A 358 30.70 14.75 19.40
CA THR A 358 29.82 13.77 18.75
C THR A 358 28.37 14.05 19.08
N LEU A 359 27.55 14.22 18.05
CA LEU A 359 26.11 14.19 18.13
C LEU A 359 25.66 12.74 17.93
N SER A 360 24.97 12.18 18.93
CA SER A 360 24.40 10.84 18.83
C SER A 360 22.98 10.89 18.29
N SER A 361 22.65 9.97 17.38
CA SER A 361 21.30 9.83 16.82
C SER A 361 20.72 11.14 16.26
N VAL A 362 21.42 11.75 15.30
CA VAL A 362 21.10 13.08 14.77
C VAL A 362 19.68 13.20 14.22
N GLN A 363 19.06 14.35 14.42
CA GLN A 363 17.73 14.73 13.96
C GLN A 363 17.79 15.87 12.94
N LEU A 364 16.72 16.10 12.17
CA LEU A 364 16.69 17.20 11.18
C LEU A 364 16.99 18.57 11.79
N ALA A 365 16.54 18.80 13.02
CA ALA A 365 16.80 20.02 13.79
C ALA A 365 18.28 20.22 14.13
N ASP A 366 19.11 19.17 14.05
CA ASP A 366 20.56 19.25 14.26
C ASP A 366 21.30 19.87 13.06
N THR A 367 20.64 20.03 11.91
CA THR A 367 21.19 20.80 10.78
C THR A 367 21.61 22.20 11.23
N GLY A 368 22.79 22.64 10.80
CA GLY A 368 23.37 23.93 11.18
C GLY A 368 24.89 23.97 11.01
N ALA A 369 25.47 25.13 11.31
CA ALA A 369 26.91 25.33 11.24
C ALA A 369 27.53 25.11 12.63
N TYR A 370 28.56 24.27 12.74
CA TYR A 370 29.23 23.92 13.98
C TYR A 370 30.67 24.42 13.97
N ASP A 371 31.05 25.15 15.00
CA ASP A 371 32.42 25.62 15.19
C ASP A 371 32.82 25.51 16.66
N VAL A 372 34.12 25.62 16.93
CA VAL A 372 34.68 25.44 18.26
C VAL A 372 35.57 26.62 18.62
N LEU A 373 35.36 27.16 19.82
CA LEU A 373 36.31 28.05 20.46
C LEU A 373 37.34 27.21 21.19
N VAL A 374 38.61 27.47 20.92
CA VAL A 374 39.71 26.87 21.65
C VAL A 374 40.48 27.98 22.33
N THR A 375 40.53 27.94 23.65
CA THR A 375 41.25 28.93 24.46
C THR A 375 42.41 28.27 25.15
N ASN A 376 43.56 28.92 25.12
CA ASN A 376 44.65 28.62 26.03
C ASN A 376 45.02 29.88 26.81
N LEU A 377 46.14 29.80 27.51
CA LEU A 377 46.60 30.80 28.43
C LEU A 377 46.93 32.17 27.77
N THR A 378 47.12 32.21 26.45
CA THR A 378 47.59 33.40 25.71
C THR A 378 46.61 33.89 24.66
N ALA A 379 45.74 33.03 24.12
CA ALA A 379 44.79 33.41 23.09
C ALA A 379 43.54 32.51 23.05
N THR A 380 42.51 33.01 22.36
CA THR A 380 41.35 32.22 21.91
C THR A 380 41.37 32.17 20.38
N ALA A 381 41.34 30.96 19.82
CA ALA A 381 41.13 30.73 18.40
C ALA A 381 39.72 30.18 18.15
N VAL A 382 39.17 30.47 16.98
CA VAL A 382 37.84 30.01 16.55
C VAL A 382 38.01 29.24 15.25
N SER A 383 37.44 28.03 15.17
CA SER A 383 37.46 27.24 13.94
C SER A 383 36.59 27.86 12.86
N THR A 384 36.84 27.50 11.60
CA THR A 384 35.83 27.70 10.56
C THR A 384 34.60 26.86 10.89
N ALA A 385 33.43 27.32 10.46
CA ALA A 385 32.19 26.59 10.71
C ALA A 385 32.05 25.40 9.73
N ALA A 386 31.83 24.21 10.27
CA ALA A 386 31.49 23.01 9.54
C ALA A 386 29.97 22.86 9.44
N THR A 387 29.44 22.76 8.23
CA THR A 387 28.00 22.60 8.03
C THR A 387 27.59 21.15 8.21
N LEU A 388 26.64 20.90 9.12
CA LEU A 388 25.89 19.67 9.19
C LEU A 388 24.58 19.84 8.43
N VAL A 389 24.33 18.97 7.45
CA VAL A 389 23.00 18.79 6.84
C VAL A 389 22.54 17.37 7.16
N VAL A 390 21.50 17.28 7.98
CA VAL A 390 20.85 16.02 8.31
C VAL A 390 19.71 15.78 7.33
N VAL A 391 19.67 14.58 6.77
CA VAL A 391 18.70 14.16 5.76
C VAL A 391 17.97 12.91 6.25
N ALA A 392 16.71 12.78 5.86
CA ALA A 392 15.84 11.68 6.28
C ALA A 392 15.26 10.97 5.05
N PRO A 393 15.33 9.63 4.99
CA PRO A 393 14.54 8.87 4.02
C PRO A 393 13.04 9.11 4.30
N PRO A 394 12.16 8.86 3.32
CA PRO A 394 10.74 9.06 3.52
C PRO A 394 10.20 8.12 4.60
N SER A 395 9.34 8.62 5.47
CA SER A 395 8.60 7.84 6.47
C SER A 395 7.13 8.25 6.44
N ILE A 396 6.24 7.27 6.61
CA ILE A 396 4.80 7.52 6.58
C ILE A 396 4.38 8.09 7.94
N VAL A 397 3.77 9.29 7.94
CA VAL A 397 3.22 9.93 9.15
C VAL A 397 1.77 9.55 9.29
N THR A 398 0.98 9.79 8.24
CA THR A 398 -0.42 9.34 8.17
C THR A 398 -0.55 8.41 6.97
N PRO A 399 -0.72 7.10 7.19
CA PRO A 399 -0.95 6.18 6.10
C PRO A 399 -2.34 6.40 5.48
N PRO A 400 -2.55 5.97 4.23
CA PRO A 400 -3.89 5.87 3.69
C PRO A 400 -4.71 4.89 4.54
N THR A 401 -5.96 5.22 4.78
CA THR A 401 -6.89 4.38 5.55
C THR A 401 -7.80 3.59 4.62
N ASN A 402 -8.28 2.44 5.10
CA ASN A 402 -9.32 1.70 4.39
C ASN A 402 -10.52 2.60 4.13
N GLN A 403 -11.04 2.53 2.92
CA GLN A 403 -12.21 3.30 2.52
C GLN A 403 -13.31 2.34 2.13
N ALA A 404 -14.52 2.64 2.58
CA ALA A 404 -15.71 1.90 2.22
C ALA A 404 -16.70 2.88 1.63
N VAL A 405 -17.06 2.69 0.36
CA VAL A 405 -17.92 3.62 -0.37
C VAL A 405 -18.97 2.85 -1.14
N VAL A 406 -20.17 3.41 -1.21
CA VAL A 406 -21.24 2.85 -2.03
C VAL A 406 -20.94 3.12 -3.50
N ILE A 407 -21.19 2.14 -4.38
CA ILE A 407 -20.99 2.28 -5.84
C ILE A 407 -21.57 3.60 -6.38
N GLY A 408 -20.81 4.25 -7.27
CA GLY A 408 -21.12 5.59 -7.80
C GLY A 408 -20.71 6.76 -6.89
N GLY A 409 -20.37 6.51 -5.63
CA GLY A 409 -19.79 7.53 -4.74
C GLY A 409 -18.35 7.90 -5.12
N ASN A 410 -17.80 8.88 -4.41
CA ASN A 410 -16.41 9.32 -4.59
C ASN A 410 -15.59 8.90 -3.37
N VAL A 411 -14.33 8.53 -3.61
CA VAL A 411 -13.37 8.20 -2.55
C VAL A 411 -12.05 8.90 -2.82
N SER A 412 -11.36 9.28 -1.76
CA SER A 412 -9.97 9.70 -1.86
C SER A 412 -9.09 8.97 -0.85
N PHE A 413 -7.91 8.58 -1.31
CA PHE A 413 -6.83 8.10 -0.47
C PHE A 413 -5.82 9.22 -0.32
N SER A 414 -5.60 9.67 0.91
CA SER A 414 -4.57 10.65 1.23
C SER A 414 -3.41 9.99 1.96
N VAL A 415 -2.20 10.47 1.70
CA VAL A 415 -1.02 10.12 2.49
C VAL A 415 -0.32 11.39 2.96
N THR A 416 0.22 11.36 4.17
CA THR A 416 1.24 12.34 4.59
C THR A 416 2.50 11.62 5.01
N ALA A 417 3.64 12.14 4.55
CA ALA A 417 4.95 11.58 4.83
C ALA A 417 5.92 12.67 5.27
N ALA A 418 6.82 12.29 6.15
CA ALA A 418 7.96 13.09 6.57
C ALA A 418 9.22 12.58 5.86
N GLY A 419 10.22 13.43 5.72
CA GLY A 419 11.47 13.12 5.05
C GLY A 419 12.05 14.34 4.37
N THR A 420 13.27 14.24 3.85
CA THR A 420 13.88 15.34 3.09
C THR A 420 13.21 15.48 1.73
N ALA A 421 12.76 16.70 1.40
CA ALA A 421 12.15 17.04 0.12
C ALA A 421 13.19 17.04 -1.03
N PRO A 422 12.78 16.86 -2.31
CA PRO A 422 11.41 16.62 -2.76
C PRO A 422 10.96 15.15 -2.56
N LEU A 423 9.76 14.99 -1.99
CA LEU A 423 9.10 13.68 -1.89
C LEU A 423 8.30 13.41 -3.16
N ARG A 424 8.59 12.31 -3.85
CA ARG A 424 7.86 11.86 -5.03
C ARG A 424 6.92 10.73 -4.64
N HIS A 425 5.66 10.83 -5.08
CA HIS A 425 4.63 9.84 -4.78
C HIS A 425 4.32 9.04 -6.04
N GLN A 426 4.02 7.75 -5.86
CA GLN A 426 3.51 6.89 -6.90
C GLN A 426 2.49 5.95 -6.27
N TRP A 427 1.22 6.16 -6.57
CA TRP A 427 0.16 5.26 -6.14
C TRP A 427 0.19 3.97 -6.93
N ARG A 428 -0.16 2.88 -6.25
CA ARG A 428 -0.22 1.53 -6.79
C ARG A 428 -1.53 0.86 -6.41
N LYS A 429 -2.06 0.05 -7.31
CA LYS A 429 -3.17 -0.87 -7.07
C LYS A 429 -2.65 -2.29 -7.23
N GLU A 430 -2.84 -3.14 -6.22
CA GLU A 430 -2.34 -4.53 -6.21
C GLU A 430 -0.86 -4.64 -6.61
N GLY A 431 -0.04 -3.70 -6.12
CA GLY A 431 1.40 -3.66 -6.40
C GLY A 431 1.81 -3.06 -7.76
N THR A 432 0.87 -2.76 -8.65
CA THR A 432 1.16 -2.15 -9.98
C THR A 432 0.97 -0.64 -9.94
N ASN A 433 1.88 0.12 -10.57
CA ASN A 433 1.82 1.58 -10.64
C ASN A 433 0.58 2.06 -11.40
N LEU A 434 -0.15 2.98 -10.78
CA LEU A 434 -1.27 3.68 -11.41
C LEU A 434 -0.74 4.85 -12.24
N LEU A 435 -1.20 4.94 -13.49
CA LEU A 435 -0.75 5.96 -14.43
C LEU A 435 -1.08 7.36 -13.92
N ASN A 436 -0.10 8.27 -13.95
CA ASN A 436 -0.21 9.68 -13.54
C ASN A 436 -0.69 9.92 -12.09
N ALA A 437 -0.69 8.89 -11.24
CA ALA A 437 -1.11 8.99 -9.85
C ALA A 437 0.08 9.36 -8.94
N THR A 438 0.53 10.61 -9.03
CA THR A 438 1.76 11.11 -8.38
C THR A 438 1.53 12.20 -7.32
N ASN A 439 0.27 12.53 -7.05
CA ASN A 439 -0.12 13.51 -6.04
C ASN A 439 -0.21 12.88 -4.64
N LEU A 440 -0.24 13.73 -3.61
CA LEU A 440 -0.45 13.35 -2.20
C LEU A 440 -1.81 12.68 -1.95
N GLU A 441 -2.80 13.03 -2.77
CA GLU A 441 -4.14 12.47 -2.77
C GLU A 441 -4.39 11.74 -4.09
N TYR A 442 -4.95 10.53 -4.01
CA TYR A 442 -5.47 9.79 -5.15
C TYR A 442 -6.98 9.65 -5.01
N SER A 443 -7.70 10.35 -5.89
CA SER A 443 -9.16 10.43 -5.86
C SER A 443 -9.76 9.62 -7.01
N ILE A 444 -10.81 8.87 -6.69
CA ILE A 444 -11.62 8.12 -7.64
C ILE A 444 -13.05 8.65 -7.55
N THR A 445 -13.54 9.25 -8.63
CA THR A 445 -14.93 9.71 -8.76
C THR A 445 -15.78 8.63 -9.43
N GLY A 446 -17.02 8.45 -8.98
CA GLY A 446 -17.92 7.46 -9.59
C GLY A 446 -17.42 6.03 -9.45
N VAL A 447 -17.07 5.62 -8.23
CA VAL A 447 -16.42 4.33 -7.94
C VAL A 447 -17.22 3.15 -8.50
N GLN A 448 -16.52 2.24 -9.21
CA GLN A 448 -17.04 1.02 -9.83
C GLN A 448 -16.41 -0.22 -9.16
N THR A 449 -16.96 -1.41 -9.40
CA THR A 449 -16.50 -2.67 -8.78
C THR A 449 -15.05 -3.03 -9.12
N ASN A 450 -14.59 -2.71 -10.33
CA ASN A 450 -13.20 -2.91 -10.74
C ASN A 450 -12.20 -1.96 -10.05
N HIS A 451 -12.68 -0.94 -9.33
CA HIS A 451 -11.83 -0.10 -8.48
C HIS A 451 -11.58 -0.74 -7.11
N ALA A 452 -12.36 -1.75 -6.69
CA ALA A 452 -12.07 -2.47 -5.45
C ALA A 452 -10.66 -3.08 -5.47
N GLY A 453 -10.01 -3.11 -4.30
CA GLY A 453 -8.67 -3.69 -4.13
C GLY A 453 -7.80 -2.90 -3.15
N ASN A 454 -6.54 -3.32 -3.06
CA ASN A 454 -5.56 -2.75 -2.15
C ASN A 454 -4.77 -1.64 -2.84
N TYR A 455 -4.81 -0.46 -2.23
CA TYR A 455 -4.07 0.71 -2.65
C TYR A 455 -2.91 0.96 -1.69
N ALA A 456 -1.74 1.24 -2.25
CA ALA A 456 -0.57 1.66 -1.49
C ALA A 456 0.18 2.72 -2.28
N VAL A 457 0.87 3.60 -1.57
CA VAL A 457 1.69 4.64 -2.20
C VAL A 457 3.15 4.38 -1.89
N VAL A 458 3.98 4.47 -2.91
CA VAL A 458 5.43 4.52 -2.78
C VAL A 458 5.84 5.97 -2.69
N ILE A 459 6.59 6.30 -1.66
CA ILE A 459 7.14 7.64 -1.47
C ILE A 459 8.65 7.51 -1.52
N THR A 460 9.27 8.22 -2.44
CA THR A 460 10.71 8.14 -2.70
C THR A 460 11.35 9.52 -2.65
N ASN A 461 12.55 9.58 -2.08
CA ASN A 461 13.48 10.70 -2.22
C ASN A 461 14.88 10.18 -2.56
N ALA A 462 15.88 11.05 -2.60
CA ALA A 462 17.26 10.68 -2.92
C ALA A 462 17.93 9.70 -1.92
N TYR A 463 17.34 9.51 -0.74
CA TYR A 463 17.93 8.76 0.38
C TYR A 463 17.20 7.44 0.67
N GLY A 464 16.08 7.18 -0.01
CA GLY A 464 15.36 5.91 0.14
C GLY A 464 13.94 5.96 -0.38
N SER A 465 13.25 4.86 -0.17
CA SER A 465 11.85 4.69 -0.54
C SER A 465 11.10 3.97 0.58
N VAL A 466 9.88 4.40 0.86
CA VAL A 466 8.96 3.73 1.78
C VAL A 466 7.68 3.41 1.04
N THR A 467 7.15 2.22 1.27
CA THR A 467 5.81 1.84 0.83
C THR A 467 4.86 1.97 2.00
N SER A 468 3.73 2.65 1.81
CA SER A 468 2.69 2.69 2.84
C SER A 468 2.12 1.31 3.14
N VAL A 469 1.51 1.15 4.32
CA VAL A 469 0.56 0.05 4.51
C VAL A 469 -0.53 0.12 3.44
N THR A 470 -1.10 -1.04 3.12
CA THR A 470 -2.19 -1.15 2.14
C THR A 470 -3.50 -0.63 2.74
N ALA A 471 -4.13 0.30 2.04
CA ALA A 471 -5.50 0.72 2.26
C ALA A 471 -6.42 -0.02 1.31
N THR A 472 -7.37 -0.78 1.84
CA THR A 472 -8.34 -1.51 1.03
C THR A 472 -9.50 -0.59 0.67
N LEU A 473 -9.82 -0.50 -0.63
CA LEU A 473 -11.09 0.04 -1.11
C LEU A 473 -12.14 -1.07 -1.12
N THR A 474 -13.09 -0.98 -0.19
CA THR A 474 -14.29 -1.80 -0.20
C THR A 474 -15.40 -1.05 -0.95
N VAL A 475 -15.84 -1.62 -2.07
CA VAL A 475 -16.98 -1.09 -2.81
C VAL A 475 -18.24 -1.75 -2.26
N ASN A 476 -18.99 -0.99 -1.47
CA ASN A 476 -20.25 -1.43 -0.91
C ASN A 476 -21.34 -1.34 -1.99
N LEU A 477 -22.08 -2.43 -2.13
CA LEU A 477 -23.14 -2.53 -3.13
C LEU A 477 -24.47 -2.29 -2.43
N LYS A 478 -25.27 -1.37 -2.99
CA LYS A 478 -26.70 -1.34 -2.66
C LYS A 478 -27.32 -2.65 -3.12
N PRO A 479 -28.46 -3.07 -2.53
CA PRO A 479 -29.19 -4.21 -3.06
C PRO A 479 -29.48 -3.95 -4.54
N VAL A 480 -29.20 -4.93 -5.39
CA VAL A 480 -29.51 -4.87 -6.82
C VAL A 480 -30.50 -5.96 -7.10
N ILE A 481 -31.65 -5.59 -7.68
CA ILE A 481 -32.59 -6.57 -8.19
C ILE A 481 -31.93 -7.25 -9.40
N THR A 482 -31.53 -8.50 -9.21
CA THR A 482 -30.96 -9.33 -10.27
C THR A 482 -32.05 -9.98 -11.09
N ASN A 483 -33.17 -10.36 -10.46
CA ASN A 483 -34.37 -10.86 -11.11
C ASN A 483 -35.58 -10.08 -10.61
N GLN A 484 -36.24 -9.34 -11.50
CA GLN A 484 -37.48 -8.64 -11.17
C GLN A 484 -38.60 -9.64 -10.87
N PRO A 485 -39.50 -9.34 -9.91
CA PRO A 485 -40.74 -10.07 -9.82
C PRO A 485 -41.51 -9.89 -11.13
N GLN A 486 -42.00 -10.99 -11.69
CA GLN A 486 -42.71 -10.96 -12.95
C GLN A 486 -44.20 -10.78 -12.70
N SER A 487 -44.85 -9.95 -13.52
CA SER A 487 -46.32 -9.91 -13.57
C SER A 487 -46.86 -11.31 -13.84
N ARG A 488 -47.96 -11.65 -13.19
CA ARG A 488 -48.58 -12.97 -13.27
C ARG A 488 -50.06 -12.78 -13.53
N THR A 489 -50.58 -13.56 -14.46
CA THR A 489 -52.02 -13.73 -14.66
C THR A 489 -52.39 -15.11 -14.18
N VAL A 490 -53.33 -15.20 -13.23
CA VAL A 490 -53.79 -16.48 -12.69
C VAL A 490 -55.30 -16.49 -12.59
N LEU A 491 -55.89 -17.68 -12.66
CA LEU A 491 -57.33 -17.84 -12.51
C LEU A 491 -57.73 -17.71 -11.03
N ALA A 492 -58.90 -17.15 -10.77
CA ALA A 492 -59.49 -17.13 -9.44
C ALA A 492 -59.45 -18.54 -8.80
N GLY A 493 -58.91 -18.64 -7.59
CA GLY A 493 -58.72 -19.88 -6.83
C GLY A 493 -57.33 -20.54 -6.94
N ALA A 494 -56.52 -20.19 -7.93
CA ALA A 494 -55.19 -20.75 -8.13
C ALA A 494 -54.12 -20.11 -7.20
N GLY A 495 -53.08 -20.88 -6.85
CA GLY A 495 -51.94 -20.36 -6.11
C GLY A 495 -50.96 -19.60 -7.01
N VAL A 496 -50.42 -18.48 -6.52
CA VAL A 496 -49.42 -17.68 -7.22
C VAL A 496 -48.28 -17.32 -6.27
N SER A 497 -47.05 -17.33 -6.79
CA SER A 497 -45.86 -16.91 -6.05
C SER A 497 -45.13 -15.84 -6.83
N PHE A 498 -44.83 -14.74 -6.16
CA PHE A 498 -43.86 -13.75 -6.63
C PHE A 498 -42.52 -14.05 -5.98
N SER A 499 -41.47 -14.05 -6.78
CA SER A 499 -40.10 -14.16 -6.29
C SER A 499 -39.29 -13.01 -6.82
N VAL A 500 -38.33 -12.56 -6.02
CA VAL A 500 -37.35 -11.56 -6.41
C VAL A 500 -35.96 -12.14 -6.23
N GLY A 501 -35.12 -11.97 -7.24
CA GLY A 501 -33.68 -12.14 -7.09
C GLY A 501 -33.10 -10.79 -6.69
N ALA A 502 -32.51 -10.69 -5.50
CA ALA A 502 -31.78 -9.49 -5.11
C ALA A 502 -30.38 -9.86 -4.60
N ALA A 503 -29.36 -9.41 -5.32
CA ALA A 503 -27.99 -9.51 -4.83
C ALA A 503 -27.73 -8.47 -3.75
N TYR A 504 -26.97 -8.85 -2.72
CA TYR A 504 -26.56 -8.00 -1.60
C TYR A 504 -27.70 -7.49 -0.69
N ALA A 505 -28.93 -7.97 -0.86
CA ALA A 505 -30.04 -7.68 0.04
C ALA A 505 -29.93 -8.53 1.32
N THR A 506 -30.17 -7.92 2.49
CA THR A 506 -30.25 -8.61 3.79
C THR A 506 -31.67 -8.59 4.39
N GLY A 507 -32.60 -7.87 3.77
CA GLY A 507 -34.01 -7.85 4.17
C GLY A 507 -34.94 -7.53 3.00
N TYR A 508 -36.18 -8.00 3.08
CA TYR A 508 -37.22 -7.80 2.08
C TYR A 508 -38.49 -7.30 2.75
N GLN A 509 -39.29 -6.52 2.01
CA GLN A 509 -40.64 -6.17 2.41
C GLN A 509 -41.52 -6.10 1.15
N TRP A 510 -42.44 -7.05 1.01
CA TRP A 510 -43.42 -7.02 -0.09
C TRP A 510 -44.51 -6.01 0.20
N ARG A 511 -44.98 -5.38 -0.87
CA ARG A 511 -46.02 -4.36 -0.88
C ARG A 511 -47.07 -4.69 -1.91
N HIS A 512 -48.33 -4.47 -1.56
CA HIS A 512 -49.48 -4.49 -2.48
C HIS A 512 -50.04 -3.08 -2.57
N GLU A 513 -50.16 -2.56 -3.80
CA GLU A 513 -50.62 -1.18 -4.06
C GLU A 513 -49.84 -0.12 -3.25
N GLY A 514 -48.54 -0.36 -3.07
CA GLY A 514 -47.64 0.53 -2.31
C GLY A 514 -47.70 0.39 -0.78
N THR A 515 -48.57 -0.47 -0.24
CA THR A 515 -48.72 -0.71 1.21
C THR A 515 -47.99 -1.98 1.64
N ASP A 516 -47.27 -1.94 2.77
CA ASP A 516 -46.51 -3.09 3.29
C ASP A 516 -47.45 -4.24 3.69
N ILE A 517 -47.15 -5.45 3.20
CA ILE A 517 -47.85 -6.67 3.56
C ILE A 517 -47.20 -7.25 4.83
N ALA A 518 -47.97 -7.34 5.92
CA ALA A 518 -47.45 -7.79 7.21
C ALA A 518 -46.87 -9.23 7.12
N GLY A 519 -45.63 -9.41 7.60
CA GLY A 519 -44.95 -10.71 7.63
C GLY A 519 -44.37 -11.18 6.28
N ALA A 520 -44.53 -10.42 5.20
CA ALA A 520 -43.98 -10.76 3.88
C ALA A 520 -42.55 -10.23 3.71
N ASN A 521 -41.60 -10.85 4.42
CA ASN A 521 -40.21 -10.42 4.55
C ASN A 521 -39.18 -11.41 3.98
N ALA A 522 -39.65 -12.38 3.19
CA ALA A 522 -38.85 -13.34 2.45
C ALA A 522 -38.61 -12.88 0.98
N PRO A 523 -37.60 -13.43 0.28
CA PRO A 523 -37.37 -13.17 -1.15
C PRO A 523 -38.49 -13.72 -2.06
N SER A 524 -39.47 -14.41 -1.50
CA SER A 524 -40.68 -14.83 -2.19
C SER A 524 -41.93 -14.54 -1.35
N PHE A 525 -43.01 -14.19 -2.01
CA PHE A 525 -44.33 -14.01 -1.43
C PHE A 525 -45.34 -14.88 -2.19
N THR A 526 -46.09 -15.70 -1.46
CA THR A 526 -47.03 -16.67 -2.03
C THR A 526 -48.44 -16.37 -1.56
N ILE A 527 -49.37 -16.35 -2.51
CA ILE A 527 -50.80 -16.29 -2.31
C ILE A 527 -51.33 -17.69 -2.66
N ASN A 528 -51.86 -18.42 -1.68
CA ASN A 528 -52.24 -19.83 -1.86
C ASN A 528 -53.51 -20.00 -2.70
N SER A 529 -54.39 -19.01 -2.72
CA SER A 529 -55.64 -19.04 -3.50
C SER A 529 -56.05 -17.61 -3.88
N ALA A 530 -55.60 -17.15 -5.05
CA ALA A 530 -55.78 -15.78 -5.51
C ALA A 530 -57.27 -15.47 -5.80
N GLN A 531 -57.75 -14.36 -5.27
CA GLN A 531 -59.10 -13.82 -5.45
C GLN A 531 -59.04 -12.46 -6.17
N ASP A 532 -60.17 -11.96 -6.69
CA ASP A 532 -60.22 -10.65 -7.36
C ASP A 532 -59.64 -9.50 -6.50
N GLY A 533 -59.78 -9.59 -5.17
CA GLY A 533 -59.22 -8.61 -4.23
C GLY A 533 -57.69 -8.67 -4.08
N ASP A 534 -57.05 -9.75 -4.52
CA ASP A 534 -55.58 -9.88 -4.57
C ASP A 534 -55.01 -9.27 -5.86
N ALA A 535 -55.84 -8.95 -6.86
CA ALA A 535 -55.36 -8.30 -8.07
C ALA A 535 -54.72 -6.93 -7.76
N GLY A 536 -53.69 -6.56 -8.51
CA GLY A 536 -53.00 -5.29 -8.32
C GLY A 536 -51.49 -5.37 -8.43
N SER A 537 -50.84 -4.26 -8.09
CA SER A 537 -49.39 -4.08 -8.18
C SER A 537 -48.66 -4.61 -6.96
N TYR A 538 -47.76 -5.56 -7.18
CA TYR A 538 -46.84 -6.08 -6.17
C TYR A 538 -45.44 -5.51 -6.42
N THR A 539 -44.89 -4.89 -5.40
CA THR A 539 -43.49 -4.46 -5.37
C THR A 539 -42.80 -5.05 -4.15
N VAL A 540 -41.49 -5.18 -4.21
CA VAL A 540 -40.69 -5.58 -3.06
C VAL A 540 -39.57 -4.59 -2.84
N LEU A 541 -39.45 -4.10 -1.61
CA LEU A 541 -38.34 -3.29 -1.19
C LEU A 541 -37.24 -4.23 -0.68
N ALA A 542 -36.17 -4.38 -1.47
CA ALA A 542 -34.97 -5.10 -1.05
C ALA A 542 -34.02 -4.12 -0.34
N THR A 543 -33.58 -4.46 0.86
CA THR A 543 -32.83 -3.57 1.75
C THR A 543 -31.53 -4.21 2.21
N ASN A 544 -30.51 -3.39 2.41
CA ASN A 544 -29.36 -3.69 3.24
C ASN A 544 -28.93 -2.43 4.01
N GLN A 545 -27.88 -2.53 4.82
CA GLN A 545 -27.37 -1.40 5.61
C GLN A 545 -26.88 -0.18 4.79
N TYR A 546 -26.74 -0.31 3.46
CA TYR A 546 -26.24 0.75 2.56
C TYR A 546 -27.35 1.38 1.69
N GLY A 547 -28.59 0.90 1.82
CA GLY A 547 -29.75 1.48 1.17
C GLY A 547 -30.78 0.43 0.76
N SER A 548 -31.78 0.90 0.02
CA SER A 548 -32.87 0.09 -0.50
C SER A 548 -33.03 0.27 -1.98
N VAL A 549 -33.42 -0.78 -2.68
CA VAL A 549 -33.90 -0.73 -4.06
C VAL A 549 -35.33 -1.24 -4.08
N LEU A 550 -36.21 -0.51 -4.76
CA LEU A 550 -37.57 -0.96 -5.00
C LEU A 550 -37.58 -1.73 -6.32
N SER A 551 -38.21 -2.91 -6.34
CA SER A 551 -38.42 -3.64 -7.58
C SER A 551 -39.32 -2.87 -8.54
N ALA A 552 -39.28 -3.24 -9.82
CA ALA A 552 -40.39 -2.91 -10.71
C ALA A 552 -41.70 -3.53 -10.17
N ALA A 553 -42.82 -2.90 -10.51
CA ALA A 553 -44.15 -3.41 -10.20
C ALA A 553 -44.42 -4.69 -11.01
N ALA A 554 -44.65 -5.80 -10.31
CA ALA A 554 -45.24 -7.01 -10.86
C ALA A 554 -46.76 -6.92 -10.70
N THR A 555 -47.50 -6.88 -11.80
CA THR A 555 -48.96 -6.83 -11.73
C THR A 555 -49.49 -8.25 -11.58
N LEU A 556 -50.26 -8.50 -10.52
CA LEU A 556 -51.13 -9.66 -10.42
C LEU A 556 -52.45 -9.32 -11.11
N THR A 557 -52.70 -9.99 -12.23
CA THR A 557 -54.02 -9.98 -12.86
C THR A 557 -54.72 -11.26 -12.43
N VAL A 558 -55.71 -11.14 -11.55
CA VAL A 558 -56.61 -12.26 -11.28
C VAL A 558 -57.69 -12.21 -12.34
N THR A 559 -57.65 -13.16 -13.27
CA THR A 559 -58.70 -13.31 -14.26
C THR A 559 -59.75 -14.26 -13.71
N PRO A 560 -61.05 -13.97 -13.94
CA PRO A 560 -62.05 -15.02 -13.92
C PRO A 560 -61.57 -16.16 -14.84
N ALA A 561 -61.83 -17.42 -14.47
CA ALA A 561 -61.57 -18.56 -15.35
C ALA A 561 -61.99 -18.22 -16.80
N PRO A 562 -61.16 -18.46 -17.84
CA PRO A 562 -61.39 -17.89 -19.16
C PRO A 562 -62.62 -18.51 -19.81
N ALA A 563 -63.37 -17.70 -20.57
CA ALA A 563 -64.31 -18.16 -21.58
C ALA A 563 -63.59 -19.03 -22.64
N ALA A 564 -64.31 -19.92 -23.34
CA ALA A 564 -63.70 -21.07 -24.02
C ALA A 564 -62.63 -20.73 -25.07
N SER A 565 -61.54 -21.52 -25.03
CA SER A 565 -60.42 -21.53 -26.01
C SER A 565 -60.89 -21.62 -27.46
N SER A 566 -60.33 -20.80 -28.33
CA SER A 566 -60.60 -20.77 -29.78
C SER A 566 -59.80 -21.81 -30.60
N THR A 567 -58.81 -22.48 -29.99
CA THR A 567 -57.98 -23.53 -30.61
C THR A 567 -57.91 -24.79 -29.75
N LEU A 568 -57.66 -25.94 -30.40
CA LEU A 568 -57.51 -27.26 -29.79
C LEU A 568 -56.27 -27.96 -30.35
N VAL A 569 -55.56 -28.71 -29.50
CA VAL A 569 -54.54 -29.68 -29.90
C VAL A 569 -55.11 -31.09 -29.86
N THR A 570 -54.94 -31.84 -30.94
CA THR A 570 -55.22 -33.28 -30.98
C THR A 570 -54.02 -34.03 -31.54
N ASN A 571 -53.92 -35.32 -31.23
CA ASN A 571 -52.94 -36.22 -31.79
C ASN A 571 -53.58 -37.48 -32.37
N PHE A 572 -52.86 -38.16 -33.26
CA PHE A 572 -53.18 -39.51 -33.74
C PHE A 572 -51.87 -40.27 -33.97
N GLY A 573 -51.93 -41.60 -33.94
CA GLY A 573 -50.75 -42.47 -33.87
C GLY A 573 -50.53 -43.06 -32.48
N GLN A 574 -49.27 -43.26 -32.11
CA GLN A 574 -48.89 -43.87 -30.84
C GLN A 574 -49.36 -43.05 -29.63
N SER A 575 -50.21 -43.65 -28.78
CA SER A 575 -50.72 -43.02 -27.55
C SER A 575 -49.87 -43.30 -26.31
N LEU A 576 -49.11 -44.40 -26.27
CA LEU A 576 -48.23 -44.77 -25.15
C LEU A 576 -46.83 -45.12 -25.64
N VAL A 577 -45.79 -44.60 -24.98
CA VAL A 577 -44.39 -45.00 -25.21
C VAL A 577 -43.81 -45.71 -24.00
N PHE A 578 -43.12 -46.82 -24.21
CA PHE A 578 -42.39 -47.50 -23.14
C PHE A 578 -41.02 -46.84 -22.93
N VAL A 579 -40.77 -46.38 -21.71
CA VAL A 579 -39.53 -45.74 -21.31
C VAL A 579 -38.81 -46.62 -20.28
N PRO A 580 -37.56 -47.07 -20.55
CA PRO A 580 -36.79 -47.85 -19.60
C PRO A 580 -36.65 -47.12 -18.26
N GLY A 581 -37.14 -47.72 -17.18
CA GLY A 581 -37.13 -47.15 -15.82
C GLY A 581 -38.34 -46.28 -15.45
N ALA A 582 -39.16 -45.83 -16.42
CA ALA A 582 -40.35 -45.01 -16.16
C ALA A 582 -41.68 -45.69 -16.55
N GLY A 583 -41.64 -46.84 -17.25
CA GLY A 583 -42.84 -47.58 -17.66
C GLY A 583 -43.49 -46.98 -18.91
N TYR A 584 -44.79 -47.24 -19.11
CA TYR A 584 -45.55 -46.65 -20.21
C TYR A 584 -45.95 -45.20 -19.87
N VAL A 585 -45.59 -44.26 -20.76
CA VAL A 585 -45.89 -42.84 -20.62
C VAL A 585 -46.92 -42.42 -21.66
N ASP A 586 -47.90 -41.62 -21.24
CA ASP A 586 -48.95 -41.07 -22.08
C ASP A 586 -48.44 -39.94 -22.98
N LEU A 587 -48.72 -40.06 -24.27
CA LEU A 587 -48.39 -39.09 -25.32
C LEU A 587 -49.60 -38.23 -25.72
N ALA A 588 -50.75 -38.40 -25.07
CA ALA A 588 -51.93 -37.59 -25.32
C ALA A 588 -51.70 -36.13 -24.86
N PRO A 589 -52.16 -35.13 -25.65
CA PRO A 589 -52.10 -33.74 -25.26
C PRO A 589 -52.93 -33.51 -23.98
N PRO A 590 -52.44 -32.71 -23.01
CA PRO A 590 -53.19 -32.39 -21.81
C PRO A 590 -54.54 -31.76 -22.12
N ALA A 591 -55.60 -32.22 -21.45
CA ALA A 591 -56.97 -31.72 -21.66
C ALA A 591 -57.14 -30.23 -21.31
N SER A 592 -56.21 -29.65 -20.54
CA SER A 592 -56.17 -28.24 -20.17
C SER A 592 -55.50 -27.34 -21.22
N LEU A 593 -54.95 -27.88 -22.31
CA LEU A 593 -54.33 -27.06 -23.36
C LEU A 593 -55.37 -26.14 -24.01
N ALA A 594 -55.10 -24.84 -23.93
CA ALA A 594 -55.92 -23.78 -24.49
C ALA A 594 -55.02 -22.73 -25.14
N ASN A 595 -55.56 -22.00 -26.13
CA ASN A 595 -54.87 -20.89 -26.80
C ASN A 595 -53.48 -21.24 -27.37
N VAL A 596 -53.32 -22.46 -27.86
CA VAL A 596 -52.08 -22.92 -28.49
C VAL A 596 -51.87 -22.19 -29.82
N THR A 597 -50.66 -21.68 -30.04
CA THR A 597 -50.24 -20.95 -31.24
C THR A 597 -49.21 -21.70 -32.09
N ALA A 598 -48.42 -22.58 -31.48
CA ALA A 598 -47.47 -23.43 -32.20
C ALA A 598 -47.28 -24.78 -31.51
N LEU A 599 -46.90 -25.78 -32.32
CA LEU A 599 -46.62 -27.15 -31.88
C LEU A 599 -45.22 -27.56 -32.31
N SER A 600 -44.55 -28.36 -31.49
CA SER A 600 -43.34 -29.07 -31.88
C SER A 600 -43.38 -30.48 -31.33
N ALA A 601 -43.20 -31.46 -32.21
CA ALA A 601 -43.26 -32.87 -31.86
C ALA A 601 -41.86 -33.47 -31.88
N GLY A 602 -41.41 -33.98 -30.74
CA GLY A 602 -40.16 -34.73 -30.60
C GLY A 602 -40.36 -36.22 -30.80
N ALA A 603 -39.29 -37.01 -30.65
CA ALA A 603 -39.40 -38.47 -30.77
C ALA A 603 -40.32 -39.05 -29.69
N TYR A 604 -40.14 -38.61 -28.44
CA TYR A 604 -40.82 -39.19 -27.27
C TYR A 604 -41.65 -38.20 -26.45
N HIS A 605 -41.55 -36.90 -26.73
CA HIS A 605 -42.30 -35.84 -26.05
C HIS A 605 -42.74 -34.76 -27.03
N ASP A 606 -43.70 -33.95 -26.63
CA ASP A 606 -44.26 -32.87 -27.43
C ASP A 606 -44.26 -31.56 -26.64
N LEU A 607 -44.28 -30.46 -27.37
CA LEU A 607 -44.36 -29.10 -26.84
C LEU A 607 -45.48 -28.32 -27.54
N ALA A 608 -46.22 -27.55 -26.74
CA ALA A 608 -47.14 -26.52 -27.21
C ALA A 608 -46.69 -25.15 -26.72
N LEU A 609 -46.77 -24.16 -27.60
CA LEU A 609 -46.61 -22.76 -27.27
C LEU A 609 -47.98 -22.11 -27.10
N ILE A 610 -48.23 -21.54 -25.94
CA ILE A 610 -49.46 -20.80 -25.62
C ILE A 610 -49.30 -19.34 -26.10
N ASP A 611 -50.40 -18.66 -26.42
CA ASP A 611 -50.41 -17.28 -26.90
C ASP A 611 -49.76 -16.26 -25.95
N ASP A 612 -49.79 -16.54 -24.64
CA ASP A 612 -49.09 -15.76 -23.60
C ASP A 612 -47.57 -16.02 -23.53
N GLY A 613 -47.04 -16.88 -24.39
CA GLY A 613 -45.63 -17.26 -24.45
C GLY A 613 -45.22 -18.33 -23.45
N THR A 614 -46.18 -19.00 -22.80
CA THR A 614 -45.95 -20.19 -21.96
C THR A 614 -45.66 -21.41 -22.83
N VAL A 615 -44.72 -22.25 -22.40
CA VAL A 615 -44.47 -23.56 -23.02
C VAL A 615 -45.07 -24.65 -22.14
N VAL A 616 -45.84 -25.55 -22.73
CA VAL A 616 -46.35 -26.75 -22.07
C VAL A 616 -45.75 -27.97 -22.77
N GLY A 617 -45.11 -28.85 -22.00
CA GLY A 617 -44.57 -30.11 -22.50
C GLY A 617 -45.33 -31.31 -21.93
N TRP A 618 -45.44 -32.38 -22.72
CA TRP A 618 -46.00 -33.66 -22.29
C TRP A 618 -45.32 -34.83 -23.00
N GLY A 619 -45.59 -36.06 -22.54
CA GLY A 619 -44.91 -37.27 -23.01
C GLY A 619 -43.75 -37.71 -22.11
N ASP A 620 -42.78 -38.43 -22.68
CA ASP A 620 -41.62 -38.91 -21.93
C ASP A 620 -40.88 -37.74 -21.27
N ASN A 621 -40.68 -37.86 -19.96
CA ASN A 621 -40.00 -36.86 -19.15
C ASN A 621 -38.82 -37.45 -18.36
N SER A 622 -38.33 -38.63 -18.73
CA SER A 622 -37.22 -39.31 -18.06
C SER A 622 -35.90 -38.52 -18.03
N ALA A 623 -35.73 -37.58 -18.96
CA ALA A 623 -34.61 -36.64 -19.00
C ALA A 623 -35.02 -35.20 -18.69
N SER A 624 -36.22 -34.98 -18.14
CA SER A 624 -36.85 -33.66 -17.92
C SER A 624 -37.20 -32.88 -19.20
N GLN A 625 -37.20 -33.54 -20.37
CA GLN A 625 -37.42 -32.89 -21.67
C GLN A 625 -38.84 -32.33 -21.87
N ALA A 626 -39.84 -32.90 -21.19
CA ALA A 626 -41.22 -32.41 -21.19
C ALA A 626 -41.47 -31.39 -20.07
N SER A 627 -40.46 -31.02 -19.27
CA SER A 627 -40.56 -30.05 -18.17
C SER A 627 -39.84 -28.74 -18.51
N PRO A 628 -40.53 -27.75 -19.10
CA PRO A 628 -39.97 -26.43 -19.33
C PRO A 628 -39.37 -25.83 -18.04
N PRO A 629 -38.20 -25.16 -18.11
CA PRO A 629 -37.56 -24.54 -16.95
C PRO A 629 -38.47 -23.55 -16.21
N LEU A 630 -38.41 -23.54 -14.89
CA LEU A 630 -39.16 -22.62 -14.05
C LEU A 630 -38.83 -21.16 -14.40
N GLY A 631 -39.87 -20.37 -14.68
CA GLY A 631 -39.72 -18.95 -15.05
C GLY A 631 -39.52 -18.69 -16.55
N LEU A 632 -39.50 -19.73 -17.38
CA LEU A 632 -39.50 -19.57 -18.84
C LEU A 632 -40.78 -18.85 -19.29
N THR A 633 -40.64 -17.63 -19.80
CA THR A 633 -41.73 -16.75 -20.22
C THR A 633 -41.32 -16.00 -21.50
N GLY A 634 -42.30 -15.48 -22.24
CA GLY A 634 -42.03 -14.72 -23.47
C GLY A 634 -41.41 -15.57 -24.59
N VAL A 635 -41.76 -16.86 -24.65
CA VAL A 635 -41.27 -17.75 -25.70
C VAL A 635 -41.99 -17.44 -27.01
N GLY A 636 -41.23 -17.31 -28.09
CA GLY A 636 -41.78 -17.09 -29.44
C GLY A 636 -41.65 -18.30 -30.36
N ARG A 637 -40.72 -19.23 -30.09
CA ARG A 637 -40.48 -20.43 -30.91
C ARG A 637 -40.08 -21.60 -30.01
N ILE A 638 -40.44 -22.81 -30.44
CA ILE A 638 -40.13 -24.07 -29.75
C ILE A 638 -39.61 -25.10 -30.75
N ALA A 639 -38.72 -25.99 -30.31
CA ALA A 639 -38.30 -27.15 -31.06
C ALA A 639 -38.05 -28.34 -30.11
N ALA A 640 -38.53 -29.52 -30.48
CA ALA A 640 -38.37 -30.75 -29.71
C ALA A 640 -37.50 -31.76 -30.47
N GLY A 641 -36.45 -32.26 -29.82
CA GLY A 641 -35.59 -33.33 -30.34
C GLY A 641 -36.01 -34.70 -29.82
N ALA A 642 -35.10 -35.68 -29.75
CA ALA A 642 -35.48 -37.00 -29.24
C ALA A 642 -35.75 -37.00 -27.73
N ARG A 643 -34.84 -36.41 -26.95
CA ARG A 643 -34.91 -36.31 -25.48
C ARG A 643 -34.48 -34.94 -24.95
N HIS A 644 -34.55 -33.92 -25.78
CA HIS A 644 -34.23 -32.54 -25.39
C HIS A 644 -35.19 -31.57 -26.09
N SER A 645 -35.24 -30.36 -25.58
CA SER A 645 -36.17 -29.31 -25.98
C SER A 645 -35.44 -27.98 -26.08
N LEU A 646 -35.86 -27.16 -27.03
CA LEU A 646 -35.35 -25.81 -27.26
C LEU A 646 -36.52 -24.82 -27.25
N ALA A 647 -36.28 -23.64 -26.71
CA ALA A 647 -37.17 -22.50 -26.79
C ALA A 647 -36.38 -21.24 -27.12
N LEU A 648 -37.00 -20.35 -27.89
CA LEU A 648 -36.50 -19.00 -28.14
C LEU A 648 -37.33 -18.01 -27.30
N ALA A 649 -36.77 -17.55 -26.18
CA ALA A 649 -37.38 -16.56 -25.29
C ALA A 649 -36.75 -15.18 -25.57
N GLY A 650 -37.49 -14.31 -26.27
CA GLY A 650 -36.91 -13.09 -26.86
C GLY A 650 -35.76 -13.43 -27.81
N ASN A 651 -34.54 -12.98 -27.48
CA ASN A 651 -33.32 -13.25 -28.25
C ASN A 651 -32.44 -14.37 -27.63
N SER A 652 -32.93 -15.05 -26.60
CA SER A 652 -32.19 -16.06 -25.85
C SER A 652 -32.69 -17.46 -26.18
N VAL A 653 -31.76 -18.34 -26.55
CA VAL A 653 -32.03 -19.77 -26.73
C VAL A 653 -31.92 -20.45 -25.38
N VAL A 654 -32.97 -21.17 -25.00
CA VAL A 654 -33.05 -21.99 -23.80
C VAL A 654 -33.14 -23.43 -24.24
N ALA A 655 -32.29 -24.30 -23.70
CA ALA A 655 -32.31 -25.73 -23.96
C ALA A 655 -32.42 -26.51 -22.65
N TRP A 656 -33.20 -27.59 -22.66
CA TRP A 656 -33.37 -28.45 -21.49
C TRP A 656 -33.64 -29.90 -21.92
N GLY A 657 -33.51 -30.84 -20.99
CA GLY A 657 -33.63 -32.27 -21.25
C GLY A 657 -32.28 -32.99 -21.17
N ALA A 658 -32.17 -34.11 -21.88
CA ALA A 658 -30.95 -34.88 -22.00
C ALA A 658 -29.78 -34.03 -22.52
N ASN A 659 -28.58 -34.27 -21.97
CA ASN A 659 -27.39 -33.49 -22.32
C ASN A 659 -26.13 -34.36 -22.45
N ASN A 660 -26.27 -35.66 -22.72
CA ASN A 660 -25.17 -36.62 -22.71
C ASN A 660 -24.08 -36.32 -23.75
N VAL A 661 -24.42 -35.58 -24.80
CA VAL A 661 -23.53 -35.19 -25.91
C VAL A 661 -23.48 -33.68 -26.09
N GLY A 662 -23.94 -32.93 -25.07
CA GLY A 662 -23.96 -31.47 -25.09
C GLY A 662 -25.14 -30.83 -25.83
N GLN A 663 -26.16 -31.59 -26.25
CA GLN A 663 -27.29 -31.07 -27.04
C GLN A 663 -28.17 -30.05 -26.27
N SER A 664 -28.16 -30.05 -24.95
CA SER A 664 -28.81 -29.02 -24.13
C SER A 664 -27.83 -27.94 -23.63
N THR A 665 -26.57 -27.99 -24.06
CA THR A 665 -25.54 -27.01 -23.70
C THR A 665 -25.49 -25.91 -24.75
N VAL A 666 -26.29 -24.86 -24.53
CA VAL A 666 -26.41 -23.73 -25.48
C VAL A 666 -25.06 -23.02 -25.63
N PRO A 667 -24.45 -22.98 -26.82
CA PRO A 667 -23.21 -22.25 -27.05
C PRO A 667 -23.42 -20.74 -26.87
N PRO A 668 -22.43 -19.97 -26.35
CA PRO A 668 -22.56 -18.52 -26.20
C PRO A 668 -22.92 -17.79 -27.50
N GLY A 669 -22.53 -18.36 -28.64
CA GLY A 669 -22.87 -17.81 -29.95
C GLY A 669 -24.35 -17.88 -30.31
N ALA A 670 -25.16 -18.73 -29.68
CA ALA A 670 -26.57 -18.95 -30.07
C ALA A 670 -27.51 -17.79 -29.68
N ALA A 671 -27.01 -16.75 -29.01
CA ALA A 671 -27.75 -15.52 -28.81
C ALA A 671 -28.16 -14.88 -30.16
N SER A 672 -29.33 -14.23 -30.17
CA SER A 672 -29.93 -13.60 -31.36
C SER A 672 -30.29 -14.59 -32.48
N ALA A 673 -30.65 -15.82 -32.11
CA ALA A 673 -31.28 -16.76 -33.02
C ALA A 673 -32.68 -16.27 -33.41
N VAL A 674 -33.06 -16.50 -34.66
CA VAL A 674 -34.39 -16.20 -35.23
C VAL A 674 -35.19 -17.47 -35.54
N ALA A 675 -34.51 -18.62 -35.63
CA ALA A 675 -35.14 -19.93 -35.78
C ALA A 675 -34.35 -21.03 -35.04
N LEU A 676 -35.06 -22.08 -34.64
CA LEU A 676 -34.52 -23.23 -33.92
C LEU A 676 -34.93 -24.51 -34.65
N ALA A 677 -34.05 -25.51 -34.63
CA ALA A 677 -34.39 -26.88 -35.00
C ALA A 677 -33.67 -27.84 -34.06
N ALA A 678 -34.37 -28.90 -33.65
CA ALA A 678 -33.83 -29.95 -32.79
C ALA A 678 -33.88 -31.28 -33.54
N GLY A 679 -32.73 -31.91 -33.72
CA GLY A 679 -32.63 -33.25 -34.28
C GLY A 679 -32.68 -34.31 -33.18
N TRP A 680 -32.19 -35.51 -33.47
CA TRP A 680 -32.21 -36.60 -32.47
C TRP A 680 -31.44 -36.22 -31.20
N GLU A 681 -30.15 -35.90 -31.37
CA GLU A 681 -29.20 -35.58 -30.29
C GLU A 681 -28.34 -34.35 -30.64
N PHE A 682 -28.87 -33.49 -31.50
CA PHE A 682 -28.21 -32.24 -31.86
C PHE A 682 -29.23 -31.13 -32.03
N SER A 683 -28.75 -29.90 -31.96
CA SER A 683 -29.56 -28.70 -31.98
C SER A 683 -28.95 -27.71 -32.95
N LEU A 684 -29.81 -26.94 -33.60
CA LEU A 684 -29.45 -25.90 -34.55
C LEU A 684 -30.14 -24.59 -34.19
N ALA A 685 -29.41 -23.50 -34.33
CA ALA A 685 -29.92 -22.15 -34.24
C ALA A 685 -29.52 -21.37 -35.50
N LEU A 686 -30.50 -20.74 -36.15
CA LEU A 686 -30.28 -19.81 -37.25
C LEU A 686 -30.24 -18.39 -36.67
N ARG A 687 -29.18 -17.64 -36.94
CA ARG A 687 -29.06 -16.23 -36.58
C ARG A 687 -29.70 -15.32 -37.62
N GLU A 688 -30.04 -14.11 -37.22
CA GLU A 688 -30.62 -13.08 -38.10
C GLU A 688 -29.77 -12.78 -39.34
N ASN A 689 -28.43 -12.86 -39.23
CA ASN A 689 -27.51 -12.66 -40.34
C ASN A 689 -27.44 -13.85 -41.32
N GLY A 690 -28.33 -14.84 -41.19
CA GLY A 690 -28.40 -16.02 -42.05
C GLY A 690 -27.32 -17.07 -41.79
N THR A 691 -26.56 -16.96 -40.69
CA THR A 691 -25.55 -17.94 -40.28
C THR A 691 -26.12 -18.97 -39.31
N LEU A 692 -25.60 -20.19 -39.37
CA LEU A 692 -26.03 -21.33 -38.55
C LEU A 692 -25.05 -21.60 -37.41
N ILE A 693 -25.58 -22.02 -36.26
CA ILE A 693 -24.83 -22.67 -35.20
C ILE A 693 -25.45 -24.03 -34.94
N GLY A 694 -24.63 -25.08 -34.93
CA GLY A 694 -25.02 -26.39 -34.47
C GLY A 694 -24.24 -26.82 -33.23
N TRP A 695 -24.86 -27.59 -32.35
CA TRP A 695 -24.23 -28.22 -31.19
C TRP A 695 -24.90 -29.56 -30.83
N GLY A 696 -24.24 -30.39 -30.02
CA GLY A 696 -24.63 -31.78 -29.76
C GLY A 696 -23.80 -32.79 -30.55
N THR A 697 -24.37 -33.98 -30.83
CA THR A 697 -23.67 -35.03 -31.61
C THR A 697 -23.30 -34.52 -33.01
N ASN A 698 -22.07 -34.82 -33.44
CA ASN A 698 -21.57 -34.44 -34.77
C ASN A 698 -20.87 -35.57 -35.54
N ASN A 699 -21.12 -36.84 -35.17
CA ASN A 699 -20.38 -37.98 -35.73
C ASN A 699 -20.56 -38.15 -37.26
N LEU A 700 -21.63 -37.58 -37.84
CA LEU A 700 -21.93 -37.59 -39.26
C LEU A 700 -21.87 -36.18 -39.88
N GLY A 701 -21.38 -35.18 -39.15
CA GLY A 701 -21.30 -33.79 -39.59
C GLY A 701 -22.59 -32.97 -39.46
N GLN A 702 -23.63 -33.48 -38.77
CA GLN A 702 -24.96 -32.85 -38.70
C GLN A 702 -25.00 -31.46 -38.04
N THR A 703 -24.03 -31.10 -37.20
CA THR A 703 -23.92 -29.75 -36.60
C THR A 703 -22.97 -28.83 -37.37
N THR A 704 -22.23 -29.36 -38.35
CA THR A 704 -21.23 -28.61 -39.12
C THR A 704 -21.64 -28.57 -40.59
N PRO A 705 -22.39 -27.55 -41.03
CA PRO A 705 -22.76 -27.41 -42.43
C PRO A 705 -21.50 -27.22 -43.29
N PRO A 706 -21.46 -27.70 -44.55
CA PRO A 706 -20.28 -27.57 -45.39
C PRO A 706 -19.90 -26.11 -45.64
N GLN A 707 -18.60 -25.85 -45.67
CA GLN A 707 -18.05 -24.50 -45.80
C GLN A 707 -18.54 -23.82 -47.08
N GLY A 708 -19.06 -22.59 -46.96
CA GLY A 708 -19.62 -21.83 -48.09
C GLY A 708 -21.09 -22.15 -48.42
N LEU A 709 -21.70 -23.15 -47.76
CA LEU A 709 -23.10 -23.50 -47.99
C LEU A 709 -24.08 -22.93 -46.95
N ASN A 710 -23.58 -22.43 -45.82
CA ASN A 710 -24.34 -21.93 -44.66
C ASN A 710 -24.54 -20.40 -44.64
N VAL A 711 -24.67 -19.78 -45.81
CA VAL A 711 -24.91 -18.34 -45.97
C VAL A 711 -26.33 -18.07 -46.45
N ASN A 712 -26.92 -16.98 -45.95
CA ASN A 712 -28.27 -16.50 -46.32
C ASN A 712 -29.38 -17.54 -46.12
N LEU A 713 -29.28 -18.35 -45.06
CA LEU A 713 -30.36 -19.25 -44.67
C LEU A 713 -31.55 -18.47 -44.11
N MET A 714 -32.77 -18.82 -44.52
CA MET A 714 -34.04 -18.28 -44.02
C MET A 714 -34.79 -19.27 -43.13
N ALA A 715 -34.59 -20.57 -43.33
CA ALA A 715 -35.18 -21.61 -42.50
C ALA A 715 -34.22 -22.79 -42.35
N ILE A 716 -34.38 -23.52 -41.25
CA ILE A 716 -33.58 -24.68 -40.88
C ILE A 716 -34.51 -25.79 -40.42
N SER A 717 -34.14 -27.05 -40.70
CA SER A 717 -34.82 -28.23 -40.18
C SER A 717 -33.78 -29.29 -39.81
N ALA A 718 -34.01 -29.98 -38.70
CA ALA A 718 -33.11 -31.03 -38.22
C ALA A 718 -33.86 -32.36 -38.23
N GLY A 719 -33.27 -33.37 -38.85
CA GLY A 719 -33.74 -34.75 -38.84
C GLY A 719 -33.03 -35.58 -37.79
N GLN A 720 -33.05 -36.91 -37.92
CA GLN A 720 -32.37 -37.77 -36.95
C GLN A 720 -30.84 -37.62 -36.99
N GLU A 721 -30.28 -37.66 -38.20
CA GLU A 721 -28.83 -37.68 -38.44
C GLU A 721 -28.35 -36.63 -39.45
N HIS A 722 -29.27 -35.84 -40.00
CA HIS A 722 -29.01 -34.87 -41.07
C HIS A 722 -29.79 -33.59 -40.84
N ALA A 723 -29.45 -32.54 -41.55
CA ALA A 723 -30.14 -31.26 -41.47
C ALA A 723 -30.30 -30.62 -42.84
N LEU A 724 -31.30 -29.75 -42.92
CA LEU A 724 -31.68 -29.01 -44.11
C LEU A 724 -31.64 -27.51 -43.82
N GLY A 725 -31.28 -26.73 -44.83
CA GLY A 725 -31.29 -25.27 -44.80
C GLY A 725 -31.91 -24.73 -46.08
N LEU A 726 -32.89 -23.85 -45.94
CA LEU A 726 -33.52 -23.14 -47.06
C LEU A 726 -32.86 -21.76 -47.18
N ARG A 727 -32.35 -21.44 -48.35
CA ARG A 727 -31.74 -20.14 -48.63
C ARG A 727 -32.73 -19.12 -49.16
N SER A 728 -32.41 -17.85 -48.98
CA SER A 728 -33.20 -16.74 -49.52
C SER A 728 -33.34 -16.71 -51.04
N ASN A 729 -32.43 -17.37 -51.76
CA ASN A 729 -32.54 -17.54 -53.21
C ASN A 729 -33.45 -18.70 -53.63
N GLY A 730 -34.16 -19.34 -52.69
CA GLY A 730 -35.09 -20.44 -52.96
C GLY A 730 -34.42 -21.80 -53.21
N THR A 731 -33.15 -21.98 -52.83
CA THR A 731 -32.44 -23.27 -52.93
C THR A 731 -32.31 -23.96 -51.58
N VAL A 732 -32.25 -25.31 -51.58
CA VAL A 732 -32.00 -26.11 -50.38
C VAL A 732 -30.56 -26.54 -50.31
N VAL A 733 -30.03 -26.58 -49.09
CA VAL A 733 -28.85 -27.36 -48.74
C VAL A 733 -29.21 -28.44 -47.74
N ALA A 734 -28.53 -29.56 -47.86
CA ALA A 734 -28.63 -30.66 -46.93
C ALA A 734 -27.22 -31.13 -46.54
N TRP A 735 -27.04 -31.53 -45.29
CA TRP A 735 -25.77 -32.02 -44.75
C TRP A 735 -25.99 -33.00 -43.60
N GLY A 736 -24.93 -33.69 -43.18
CA GLY A 736 -25.00 -34.74 -42.17
C GLY A 736 -25.02 -36.14 -42.78
N GLY A 737 -25.65 -37.09 -42.09
CA GLY A 737 -25.81 -38.47 -42.52
C GLY A 737 -26.51 -38.58 -43.87
N ASN A 738 -25.98 -39.43 -44.77
CA ASN A 738 -26.47 -39.55 -46.14
C ASN A 738 -26.57 -41.00 -46.65
N THR A 739 -26.67 -41.98 -45.75
CA THR A 739 -26.67 -43.42 -46.07
C THR A 739 -27.73 -43.80 -47.11
N TRP A 740 -28.86 -43.09 -47.15
CA TRP A 740 -30.00 -43.35 -48.03
C TRP A 740 -30.28 -42.20 -49.00
N GLY A 741 -29.33 -41.28 -49.19
CA GLY A 741 -29.50 -40.12 -50.05
C GLY A 741 -30.35 -38.99 -49.43
N GLN A 742 -30.66 -39.04 -48.14
CA GLN A 742 -31.47 -38.04 -47.45
C GLN A 742 -30.86 -36.63 -47.42
N ALA A 743 -29.52 -36.54 -47.51
CA ALA A 743 -28.79 -35.29 -47.66
C ALA A 743 -28.38 -35.00 -49.12
N LEU A 744 -28.85 -35.79 -50.09
CA LEU A 744 -28.62 -35.57 -51.52
C LEU A 744 -29.80 -34.79 -52.13
N VAL A 745 -29.65 -33.46 -52.19
CA VAL A 745 -30.71 -32.58 -52.71
C VAL A 745 -31.01 -32.90 -54.19
N PRO A 746 -32.29 -33.18 -54.56
CA PRO A 746 -32.67 -33.48 -55.93
C PRO A 746 -32.28 -32.36 -56.92
N PRO A 747 -31.73 -32.70 -58.10
CA PRO A 747 -31.47 -31.73 -59.16
C PRO A 747 -32.76 -30.98 -59.53
N ASN A 748 -32.65 -29.67 -59.80
CA ASN A 748 -33.77 -28.80 -60.19
C ASN A 748 -34.88 -28.61 -59.14
N LEU A 749 -34.64 -28.94 -57.86
CA LEU A 749 -35.61 -28.67 -56.79
C LEU A 749 -36.01 -27.17 -56.75
N GLY A 750 -35.06 -26.27 -57.03
CA GLY A 750 -35.23 -24.81 -57.06
C GLY A 750 -35.03 -24.15 -58.43
N ALA A 751 -35.45 -24.78 -59.53
CA ALA A 751 -35.39 -24.15 -60.86
C ALA A 751 -36.14 -22.80 -60.91
N VAL A 752 -35.62 -21.87 -61.71
CA VAL A 752 -36.00 -20.45 -61.79
C VAL A 752 -37.53 -20.26 -61.87
N GLY A 753 -38.10 -19.54 -60.91
CA GLY A 753 -39.51 -19.17 -60.85
C GLY A 753 -40.40 -20.00 -59.91
N ALA A 754 -39.92 -21.13 -59.39
CA ALA A 754 -40.77 -22.01 -58.56
C ALA A 754 -40.78 -21.66 -57.06
N GLY A 755 -39.66 -21.13 -56.53
CA GLY A 755 -39.47 -20.72 -55.12
C GLY A 755 -39.79 -21.81 -54.09
N LEU A 756 -38.98 -22.00 -53.05
CA LEU A 756 -39.33 -22.93 -51.97
C LEU A 756 -39.95 -22.18 -50.79
N ALA A 757 -41.05 -22.72 -50.26
CA ALA A 757 -41.82 -22.16 -49.16
C ALA A 757 -41.44 -22.78 -47.81
N ALA A 758 -41.12 -24.07 -47.78
CA ALA A 758 -40.74 -24.76 -46.54
C ALA A 758 -39.85 -25.98 -46.80
N ILE A 759 -39.15 -26.41 -45.75
CA ILE A 759 -38.35 -27.64 -45.69
C ILE A 759 -38.69 -28.39 -44.41
N SER A 760 -38.64 -29.72 -44.43
CA SER A 760 -38.77 -30.56 -43.24
C SER A 760 -37.88 -31.78 -43.36
N ALA A 761 -37.11 -32.06 -42.32
CA ALA A 761 -36.22 -33.21 -42.22
C ALA A 761 -36.85 -34.25 -41.28
N GLY A 762 -37.01 -35.49 -41.76
CA GLY A 762 -37.52 -36.60 -40.96
C GLY A 762 -36.40 -37.45 -40.38
N GLY A 763 -36.68 -38.73 -40.08
CA GLY A 763 -35.66 -39.66 -39.59
C GLY A 763 -34.51 -39.81 -40.59
N LEU A 764 -34.78 -40.50 -41.70
CA LEU A 764 -33.83 -40.78 -42.78
C LEU A 764 -34.36 -40.34 -44.16
N HIS A 765 -35.25 -39.34 -44.19
CA HIS A 765 -35.80 -38.75 -45.41
C HIS A 765 -35.98 -37.24 -45.25
N SER A 766 -36.15 -36.54 -46.37
CA SER A 766 -36.26 -35.09 -46.45
C SER A 766 -37.46 -34.68 -47.30
N MET A 767 -38.06 -33.54 -46.95
CA MET A 767 -39.20 -32.94 -47.65
C MET A 767 -38.93 -31.47 -47.99
N ALA A 768 -39.46 -31.02 -49.13
CA ALA A 768 -39.50 -29.62 -49.51
C ALA A 768 -40.85 -29.25 -50.13
N LEU A 769 -41.35 -28.07 -49.78
CA LEU A 769 -42.58 -27.48 -50.31
C LEU A 769 -42.22 -26.35 -51.27
N ARG A 770 -42.71 -26.44 -52.51
CA ARG A 770 -42.63 -25.34 -53.47
C ARG A 770 -43.71 -24.31 -53.23
N SER A 771 -43.47 -23.07 -53.64
CA SER A 771 -44.40 -21.94 -53.48
C SER A 771 -45.69 -22.12 -54.29
N ASN A 772 -45.67 -22.99 -55.30
CA ASN A 772 -46.87 -23.42 -56.04
C ASN A 772 -47.71 -24.50 -55.33
N GLY A 773 -47.33 -24.89 -54.10
CA GLY A 773 -48.05 -25.88 -53.29
C GLY A 773 -47.74 -27.34 -53.63
N THR A 774 -46.66 -27.63 -54.37
CA THR A 774 -46.21 -29.01 -54.67
C THR A 774 -45.15 -29.48 -53.68
N VAL A 775 -45.21 -30.76 -53.30
CA VAL A 775 -44.29 -31.38 -52.32
C VAL A 775 -43.30 -32.30 -53.04
N VAL A 776 -42.05 -32.31 -52.58
CA VAL A 776 -41.01 -33.26 -53.01
C VAL A 776 -40.43 -33.93 -51.80
N CYS A 777 -40.32 -35.26 -51.84
CA CYS A 777 -39.67 -36.06 -50.82
C CYS A 777 -38.51 -36.87 -51.43
N TRP A 778 -37.44 -37.05 -50.67
CA TRP A 778 -36.28 -37.87 -51.08
C TRP A 778 -35.59 -38.51 -49.86
N GLY A 779 -34.77 -39.54 -50.09
CA GLY A 779 -34.10 -40.30 -49.04
C GLY A 779 -34.63 -41.72 -48.89
N TRP A 780 -34.62 -42.24 -47.67
CA TRP A 780 -35.06 -43.60 -47.35
C TRP A 780 -36.57 -43.77 -47.56
N ASN A 781 -36.99 -44.89 -48.17
CA ASN A 781 -38.37 -45.10 -48.63
C ASN A 781 -38.95 -46.50 -48.31
N GLN A 782 -38.46 -47.20 -47.29
CA GLN A 782 -38.96 -48.57 -47.02
C GLN A 782 -40.43 -48.63 -46.60
N PHE A 783 -40.99 -47.53 -46.08
CA PHE A 783 -42.39 -47.43 -45.67
C PHE A 783 -43.21 -46.52 -46.60
N GLY A 784 -42.67 -46.14 -47.76
CA GLY A 784 -43.35 -45.26 -48.72
C GLY A 784 -43.33 -43.77 -48.33
N GLN A 785 -42.52 -43.35 -47.36
CA GLN A 785 -42.44 -41.95 -46.92
C GLN A 785 -41.99 -40.97 -48.00
N THR A 786 -41.30 -41.42 -49.07
CA THR A 786 -41.00 -40.56 -50.23
C THR A 786 -42.03 -40.68 -51.36
N ASN A 787 -43.04 -41.54 -51.24
CA ASN A 787 -44.10 -41.71 -52.23
C ASN A 787 -45.18 -40.64 -52.04
N VAL A 788 -44.92 -39.43 -52.51
CA VAL A 788 -45.87 -38.31 -52.43
C VAL A 788 -47.22 -38.72 -53.07
N PRO A 789 -48.36 -38.56 -52.37
CA PRO A 789 -49.67 -38.96 -52.89
C PRO A 789 -49.99 -38.33 -54.26
N PRO A 790 -50.45 -39.11 -55.26
CA PRO A 790 -50.84 -38.58 -56.56
C PRO A 790 -51.94 -37.51 -56.42
N GLY A 791 -51.77 -36.38 -57.13
CA GLY A 791 -52.75 -35.28 -57.11
C GLY A 791 -52.69 -34.37 -55.87
N LEU A 792 -51.72 -34.54 -54.98
CA LEU A 792 -51.51 -33.63 -53.86
C LEU A 792 -51.13 -32.23 -54.38
N ALA A 793 -52.01 -31.26 -54.15
CA ALA A 793 -51.84 -29.86 -54.54
C ALA A 793 -52.41 -28.93 -53.46
N GLY A 794 -52.09 -27.63 -53.55
CA GLY A 794 -52.56 -26.62 -52.61
C GLY A 794 -51.99 -26.78 -51.20
N VAL A 795 -50.80 -27.39 -51.06
CA VAL A 795 -50.13 -27.57 -49.77
C VAL A 795 -49.56 -26.23 -49.29
N THR A 796 -49.76 -25.94 -48.01
CA THR A 796 -49.32 -24.70 -47.34
C THR A 796 -48.29 -24.96 -46.24
N ALA A 797 -48.28 -26.15 -45.64
CA ALA A 797 -47.26 -26.57 -44.69
C ALA A 797 -46.96 -28.08 -44.83
N ILE A 798 -45.75 -28.46 -44.44
CA ILE A 798 -45.27 -29.85 -44.43
C ILE A 798 -44.61 -30.16 -43.09
N ALA A 799 -44.73 -31.41 -42.62
CA ALA A 799 -44.01 -31.90 -41.45
C ALA A 799 -43.57 -33.36 -41.68
N ALA A 800 -42.32 -33.65 -41.38
CA ALA A 800 -41.73 -34.98 -41.48
C ALA A 800 -41.52 -35.55 -40.08
N GLY A 801 -42.12 -36.70 -39.79
CA GLY A 801 -41.83 -37.46 -38.58
C GLY A 801 -40.64 -38.39 -38.78
N GLU A 802 -40.47 -39.40 -37.93
CA GLU A 802 -39.37 -40.36 -38.08
C GLU A 802 -39.45 -41.07 -39.45
N ASN A 803 -40.62 -41.64 -39.76
CA ASN A 803 -40.84 -42.48 -40.94
C ASN A 803 -42.19 -42.21 -41.66
N HIS A 804 -42.83 -41.07 -41.38
CA HIS A 804 -44.08 -40.65 -41.99
C HIS A 804 -44.07 -39.15 -42.29
N CYS A 805 -45.00 -38.70 -43.12
CA CYS A 805 -45.10 -37.33 -43.60
C CYS A 805 -46.51 -36.79 -43.43
N LEU A 806 -46.61 -35.49 -43.17
CA LEU A 806 -47.85 -34.72 -43.14
C LEU A 806 -47.77 -33.54 -44.10
N ALA A 807 -48.90 -33.22 -44.76
CA ALA A 807 -49.07 -32.03 -45.56
C ALA A 807 -50.41 -31.36 -45.24
N LEU A 808 -50.38 -30.08 -44.85
CA LEU A 808 -51.56 -29.25 -44.62
C LEU A 808 -51.93 -28.52 -45.90
N LYS A 809 -53.18 -28.65 -46.34
CA LYS A 809 -53.70 -27.97 -47.53
C LYS A 809 -54.33 -26.63 -47.17
N GLN A 810 -54.47 -25.75 -48.17
CA GLN A 810 -55.05 -24.41 -48.04
C GLN A 810 -56.51 -24.43 -47.55
N ASP A 811 -57.24 -25.52 -47.78
CA ASP A 811 -58.61 -25.73 -47.30
C ASP A 811 -58.70 -26.20 -45.84
N GLY A 812 -57.57 -26.38 -45.16
CA GLY A 812 -57.50 -26.84 -43.77
C GLY A 812 -57.61 -28.35 -43.60
N THR A 813 -57.52 -29.13 -44.69
CA THR A 813 -57.41 -30.60 -44.66
C THR A 813 -55.95 -31.06 -44.59
N VAL A 814 -55.73 -32.26 -44.06
CA VAL A 814 -54.39 -32.86 -43.94
C VAL A 814 -54.29 -34.09 -44.85
N ALA A 815 -53.10 -34.31 -45.41
CA ALA A 815 -52.72 -35.58 -46.03
C ALA A 815 -51.55 -36.19 -45.23
N ALA A 816 -51.59 -37.50 -45.02
CA ALA A 816 -50.57 -38.24 -44.28
C ALA A 816 -50.17 -39.51 -45.05
N TRP A 817 -48.88 -39.86 -45.09
CA TRP A 817 -48.38 -41.07 -45.75
C TRP A 817 -47.05 -41.55 -45.13
N GLY A 818 -46.65 -42.78 -45.44
CA GLY A 818 -45.45 -43.42 -44.88
C GLY A 818 -45.79 -44.56 -43.92
N GLN A 819 -44.96 -44.75 -42.89
CA GLN A 819 -45.17 -45.80 -41.89
C GLN A 819 -46.46 -45.57 -41.09
N ASN A 820 -47.25 -46.63 -40.83
CA ASN A 820 -48.54 -46.53 -40.12
C ASN A 820 -48.76 -47.60 -39.03
N ASN A 821 -47.69 -48.14 -38.43
CA ASN A 821 -47.82 -49.26 -37.47
C ASN A 821 -48.59 -48.91 -36.18
N TYR A 822 -48.73 -47.61 -35.86
CA TYR A 822 -49.42 -47.10 -34.69
C TYR A 822 -50.61 -46.20 -35.05
N GLY A 823 -50.99 -46.11 -36.33
CA GLY A 823 -52.05 -45.22 -36.80
C GLY A 823 -51.59 -43.78 -37.05
N GLN A 824 -50.29 -43.52 -37.15
CA GLN A 824 -49.75 -42.16 -37.34
C GLN A 824 -50.09 -41.51 -38.68
N THR A 825 -50.65 -42.26 -39.65
CA THR A 825 -51.24 -41.73 -40.88
C THR A 825 -52.76 -41.89 -40.93
N ASP A 826 -53.39 -42.43 -39.88
CA ASP A 826 -54.84 -42.60 -39.79
C ASP A 826 -55.49 -41.29 -39.35
N ILE A 827 -55.70 -40.40 -40.32
CA ILE A 827 -56.29 -39.08 -40.09
C ILE A 827 -57.70 -39.27 -39.50
N PRO A 828 -58.00 -38.70 -38.32
CA PRO A 828 -59.34 -38.75 -37.74
C PRO A 828 -60.40 -38.22 -38.71
N VAL A 829 -61.56 -38.89 -38.74
CA VAL A 829 -62.70 -38.49 -39.59
C VAL A 829 -63.23 -37.12 -39.15
N ASP A 830 -63.75 -36.34 -40.10
CA ASP A 830 -64.38 -35.02 -39.88
C ASP A 830 -63.46 -33.89 -39.35
N LEU A 831 -62.15 -33.99 -39.58
CA LEU A 831 -61.20 -32.92 -39.24
C LEU A 831 -61.26 -31.75 -40.24
N GLY A 832 -61.90 -30.66 -39.82
CA GLY A 832 -61.90 -29.36 -40.51
C GLY A 832 -61.29 -28.25 -39.66
N GLY A 833 -60.63 -27.28 -40.31
CA GLY A 833 -60.07 -26.12 -39.63
C GLY A 833 -58.69 -26.34 -38.99
N VAL A 834 -57.91 -27.31 -39.50
CA VAL A 834 -56.50 -27.47 -39.11
C VAL A 834 -55.73 -26.24 -39.57
N ILE A 835 -54.93 -25.66 -38.67
CA ILE A 835 -54.15 -24.45 -38.92
C ILE A 835 -52.64 -24.68 -38.76
N ALA A 836 -52.23 -25.75 -38.08
CA ALA A 836 -50.83 -26.17 -38.02
C ALA A 836 -50.71 -27.69 -37.81
N ILE A 837 -49.58 -28.24 -38.23
CA ILE A 837 -49.25 -29.67 -38.14
C ILE A 837 -47.84 -29.83 -37.55
N ALA A 838 -47.62 -30.91 -36.80
CA ALA A 838 -46.29 -31.36 -36.39
C ALA A 838 -46.24 -32.89 -36.40
N ALA A 839 -45.08 -33.47 -36.72
CA ALA A 839 -44.91 -34.92 -36.83
C ALA A 839 -43.76 -35.35 -35.91
N GLY A 840 -44.04 -36.24 -34.97
CA GLY A 840 -43.07 -36.77 -34.01
C GLY A 840 -42.51 -38.12 -34.45
N GLY A 841 -42.07 -38.93 -33.49
CA GLY A 841 -41.55 -40.29 -33.76
C GLY A 841 -42.56 -41.17 -34.50
N SER A 842 -43.60 -41.61 -33.78
CA SER A 842 -44.68 -42.45 -34.29
C SER A 842 -46.07 -41.83 -34.06
N ARG A 843 -46.15 -40.50 -34.06
CA ARG A 843 -47.41 -39.76 -33.87
C ARG A 843 -47.42 -38.45 -34.64
N SER A 844 -48.63 -37.97 -34.89
CA SER A 844 -48.95 -36.75 -35.61
C SER A 844 -49.77 -35.82 -34.71
N LEU A 845 -49.41 -34.54 -34.67
CA LEU A 845 -50.13 -33.49 -33.92
C LEU A 845 -50.80 -32.51 -34.87
N LEU A 846 -52.01 -32.10 -34.52
CA LEU A 846 -52.78 -31.10 -35.23
C LEU A 846 -53.16 -29.96 -34.28
N LEU A 847 -52.96 -28.72 -34.73
CA LEU A 847 -53.57 -27.55 -34.13
C LEU A 847 -54.81 -27.20 -34.95
N ILE A 848 -55.96 -27.18 -34.30
CA ILE A 848 -57.26 -27.01 -34.94
C ILE A 848 -57.91 -25.75 -34.40
N LYS A 849 -58.39 -24.88 -35.30
CA LYS A 849 -59.30 -23.81 -34.91
C LYS A 849 -60.63 -24.44 -34.51
N LYS A 850 -61.14 -24.11 -33.33
CA LYS A 850 -62.48 -24.57 -32.92
C LYS A 850 -63.50 -23.95 -33.86
N GLN A 851 -64.17 -24.79 -34.65
CA GLN A 851 -65.25 -24.38 -35.54
C GLN A 851 -66.55 -25.02 -35.11
N LEU A 852 -67.68 -24.40 -35.45
CA LEU A 852 -68.97 -25.05 -35.28
C LEU A 852 -69.20 -26.01 -36.45
N VAL A 853 -69.50 -27.26 -36.12
CA VAL A 853 -69.95 -28.27 -37.07
C VAL A 853 -71.44 -28.46 -36.84
N ALA A 854 -72.20 -28.42 -37.91
CA ALA A 854 -73.60 -28.82 -37.91
C ALA A 854 -73.68 -30.33 -38.08
N LEU A 855 -74.40 -31.01 -37.19
CA LEU A 855 -74.79 -32.39 -37.44
C LEU A 855 -75.76 -32.47 -38.63
N PRO A 856 -75.86 -33.65 -39.29
CA PRO A 856 -76.91 -33.92 -40.26
C PRO A 856 -78.26 -33.48 -39.69
N PRO A 857 -78.96 -32.56 -40.36
CA PRO A 857 -80.17 -32.00 -39.81
C PRO A 857 -81.23 -33.07 -39.57
N GLN A 858 -81.88 -33.00 -38.41
CA GLN A 858 -82.89 -33.98 -38.03
C GLN A 858 -84.26 -33.43 -38.43
N PHE A 859 -84.97 -34.16 -39.28
CA PHE A 859 -86.33 -33.83 -39.71
C PHE A 859 -87.35 -34.69 -38.96
N ALA A 860 -88.33 -34.05 -38.34
CA ALA A 860 -89.46 -34.71 -37.71
C ALA A 860 -90.75 -34.33 -38.47
N PRO A 861 -91.45 -35.31 -39.08
CA PRO A 861 -92.70 -35.04 -39.81
C PRO A 861 -93.72 -34.30 -38.95
N GLY A 862 -94.19 -33.15 -39.41
CA GLY A 862 -95.16 -32.30 -38.71
C GLY A 862 -94.59 -31.38 -37.62
N ALA A 863 -93.28 -31.45 -37.31
CA ALA A 863 -92.66 -30.69 -36.21
C ALA A 863 -91.53 -29.74 -36.63
N GLY A 864 -91.18 -29.65 -37.92
CA GLY A 864 -90.20 -28.70 -38.44
C GLY A 864 -88.79 -29.28 -38.59
N PHE A 865 -87.77 -28.41 -38.61
CA PHE A 865 -86.37 -28.77 -38.90
C PHE A 865 -85.45 -28.36 -37.75
N THR A 866 -84.63 -29.28 -37.24
CA THR A 866 -83.69 -28.98 -36.15
C THR A 866 -82.26 -29.02 -36.63
N ILE A 867 -81.50 -27.98 -36.29
CA ILE A 867 -80.06 -27.89 -36.50
C ILE A 867 -79.36 -27.94 -35.15
N LEU A 868 -78.46 -28.90 -35.00
CA LEU A 868 -77.62 -29.07 -33.84
C LEU A 868 -76.18 -28.71 -34.20
N LEU A 869 -75.62 -27.76 -33.47
CA LEU A 869 -74.25 -27.32 -33.63
C LEU A 869 -73.43 -27.72 -32.41
N ARG A 870 -72.19 -28.12 -32.66
CA ARG A 870 -71.18 -28.34 -31.63
C ARG A 870 -69.83 -27.92 -32.16
N ASN A 871 -68.87 -27.74 -31.27
CA ASN A 871 -67.50 -27.55 -31.70
C ASN A 871 -67.03 -28.82 -32.45
N ASN A 872 -66.20 -28.65 -33.48
CA ASN A 872 -65.61 -29.73 -34.30
C ASN A 872 -64.84 -30.77 -33.47
N ASP A 873 -64.39 -30.39 -32.28
CA ASP A 873 -63.72 -31.26 -31.31
C ASP A 873 -64.68 -32.06 -30.40
N GLY A 874 -65.99 -31.91 -30.61
CA GLY A 874 -67.01 -32.53 -29.77
C GLY A 874 -67.19 -31.88 -28.40
N SER A 875 -66.54 -30.75 -28.11
CA SER A 875 -66.76 -30.00 -26.87
C SER A 875 -68.08 -29.20 -26.90
N PRO A 876 -68.72 -28.94 -25.74
CA PRO A 876 -69.90 -28.09 -25.67
C PRO A 876 -69.73 -26.71 -26.31
N VAL A 877 -70.77 -26.20 -26.95
CA VAL A 877 -70.84 -24.76 -27.28
C VAL A 877 -71.05 -23.99 -25.99
N ASP A 878 -70.22 -23.01 -25.69
CA ASP A 878 -70.40 -22.18 -24.49
C ASP A 878 -71.38 -21.03 -24.73
N SER A 879 -71.81 -20.36 -23.66
CA SER A 879 -72.80 -19.28 -23.73
C SER A 879 -72.31 -18.05 -24.50
N THR A 880 -71.00 -17.75 -24.43
CA THR A 880 -70.38 -16.64 -25.16
C THR A 880 -70.39 -16.86 -26.66
N ARG A 881 -70.13 -18.09 -27.09
CA ARG A 881 -70.16 -18.50 -28.49
C ARG A 881 -71.59 -18.64 -29.00
N LEU A 882 -72.50 -19.19 -28.19
CA LEU A 882 -73.93 -19.28 -28.49
C LEU A 882 -74.51 -17.90 -28.84
N ALA A 883 -74.12 -16.85 -28.11
CA ALA A 883 -74.59 -15.48 -28.35
C ALA A 883 -74.16 -14.88 -29.69
N LYS A 884 -73.09 -15.42 -30.30
CA LYS A 884 -72.58 -14.98 -31.61
C LYS A 884 -73.18 -15.77 -32.78
N LEU A 885 -73.89 -16.86 -32.50
CA LEU A 885 -74.45 -17.72 -33.53
C LEU A 885 -75.60 -17.02 -34.25
N GLU A 886 -75.52 -17.07 -35.57
CA GLU A 886 -76.63 -16.74 -36.44
C GLU A 886 -76.90 -17.88 -37.42
N ILE A 887 -78.15 -18.01 -37.78
CA ILE A 887 -78.54 -18.80 -38.94
C ILE A 887 -79.32 -17.92 -39.90
N ARG A 888 -78.94 -18.00 -41.16
CA ARG A 888 -79.63 -17.33 -42.26
C ARG A 888 -80.39 -18.37 -43.04
N ALA A 889 -81.68 -18.13 -43.27
CA ALA A 889 -82.54 -19.02 -44.03
C ALA A 889 -83.19 -18.31 -45.21
N THR A 890 -83.33 -19.03 -46.33
CA THR A 890 -84.05 -18.57 -47.52
C THR A 890 -84.73 -19.75 -48.21
N THR A 891 -85.76 -19.47 -49.00
CA THR A 891 -86.32 -20.42 -49.97
C THR A 891 -85.75 -20.22 -51.38
N ASN A 892 -84.98 -19.14 -51.61
CA ASN A 892 -84.36 -18.81 -52.90
C ASN A 892 -82.84 -18.64 -52.74
N LEU A 893 -82.08 -19.65 -53.16
CA LEU A 893 -80.62 -19.68 -53.06
C LEU A 893 -79.93 -18.65 -53.97
N ALA A 894 -80.61 -18.13 -54.99
CA ALA A 894 -80.04 -17.12 -55.90
C ALA A 894 -79.92 -15.73 -55.24
N LEU A 895 -80.57 -15.50 -54.10
CA LEU A 895 -80.45 -14.25 -53.36
C LEU A 895 -79.07 -14.15 -52.68
N SER A 896 -78.50 -12.95 -52.66
CA SER A 896 -77.29 -12.68 -51.88
C SER A 896 -77.52 -12.99 -50.39
N ILE A 897 -76.47 -13.45 -49.70
CA ILE A 897 -76.57 -13.91 -48.31
C ILE A 897 -77.08 -12.82 -47.34
N SER A 898 -76.85 -11.55 -47.66
CA SER A 898 -77.36 -10.41 -46.88
C SER A 898 -78.87 -10.30 -46.91
N ALA A 899 -79.53 -10.77 -47.98
CA ALA A 899 -80.98 -10.77 -48.14
C ALA A 899 -81.69 -11.99 -47.52
N TRP A 900 -80.93 -12.98 -47.01
CA TRP A 900 -81.52 -14.13 -46.32
C TRP A 900 -82.00 -13.72 -44.92
N THR A 901 -83.10 -14.32 -44.46
CA THR A 901 -83.67 -13.98 -43.15
C THR A 901 -82.74 -14.49 -42.05
N ARG A 902 -82.33 -13.60 -41.15
CA ARG A 902 -81.38 -13.87 -40.06
C ARG A 902 -82.12 -14.23 -38.77
N TYR A 903 -81.66 -15.28 -38.09
CA TYR A 903 -82.13 -15.74 -36.79
C TYR A 903 -80.93 -15.91 -35.85
N THR A 904 -81.11 -15.64 -34.55
CA THR A 904 -80.05 -15.71 -33.52
C THR A 904 -80.50 -16.45 -32.27
N ASN A 905 -81.67 -17.10 -32.31
CA ASN A 905 -82.33 -17.73 -31.16
C ASN A 905 -81.86 -19.18 -30.93
N PHE A 906 -80.55 -19.42 -30.91
CA PHE A 906 -80.00 -20.71 -30.51
C PHE A 906 -80.23 -20.95 -29.01
N VAL A 907 -80.50 -22.20 -28.63
CA VAL A 907 -80.67 -22.63 -27.25
C VAL A 907 -79.59 -23.66 -26.92
N LEU A 908 -78.90 -23.47 -25.79
CA LEU A 908 -77.94 -24.45 -25.30
C LEU A 908 -78.66 -25.60 -24.60
N THR A 909 -78.43 -26.83 -25.05
CA THR A 909 -78.98 -28.02 -24.41
C THR A 909 -78.16 -28.43 -23.18
N SER A 910 -78.73 -29.24 -22.30
CA SER A 910 -78.06 -29.74 -21.09
C SER A 910 -76.80 -30.57 -21.37
N ASN A 911 -76.70 -31.17 -22.56
CA ASN A 911 -75.52 -31.90 -23.03
C ASN A 911 -74.57 -31.05 -23.89
N GLY A 912 -74.76 -29.72 -23.92
CA GLY A 912 -73.80 -28.78 -24.48
C GLY A 912 -73.92 -28.53 -25.99
N TRP A 913 -75.03 -28.88 -26.62
CA TRP A 913 -75.28 -28.59 -28.04
C TRP A 913 -75.98 -27.25 -28.20
N ALA A 914 -75.58 -26.47 -29.19
CA ALA A 914 -76.38 -25.33 -29.63
C ALA A 914 -77.47 -25.82 -30.58
N ARG A 915 -78.72 -25.75 -30.14
CA ARG A 915 -79.89 -26.19 -30.89
C ARG A 915 -80.63 -24.99 -31.45
N TRP A 916 -81.02 -25.09 -32.72
CA TRP A 916 -81.98 -24.18 -33.33
C TRP A 916 -83.07 -24.97 -34.04
N ASP A 917 -84.32 -24.56 -33.83
CA ASP A 917 -85.51 -25.21 -34.37
C ASP A 917 -86.23 -24.26 -35.34
N ASP A 918 -86.44 -24.72 -36.57
CA ASP A 918 -87.28 -24.07 -37.57
C ASP A 918 -88.68 -24.69 -37.60
N ASN A 919 -89.54 -24.20 -36.71
CA ASN A 919 -90.94 -24.64 -36.63
C ASN A 919 -91.79 -24.12 -37.81
N SER A 920 -91.25 -23.22 -38.65
CA SER A 920 -91.97 -22.62 -39.78
C SER A 920 -91.80 -23.40 -41.09
N ALA A 921 -90.87 -24.36 -41.14
CA ALA A 921 -90.57 -25.13 -42.34
C ALA A 921 -91.53 -26.31 -42.60
N THR A 922 -92.65 -26.40 -41.88
CA THR A 922 -93.47 -27.63 -41.73
C THR A 922 -94.15 -28.16 -43.00
N ASN A 923 -94.06 -27.47 -44.15
CA ASN A 923 -94.56 -27.95 -45.45
C ASN A 923 -93.78 -27.35 -46.66
N LEU A 924 -92.52 -26.95 -46.48
CA LEU A 924 -91.71 -26.38 -47.57
C LEU A 924 -90.93 -27.48 -48.29
N PRO A 925 -90.96 -27.54 -49.64
CA PRO A 925 -90.26 -28.61 -50.36
C PRO A 925 -88.74 -28.43 -50.31
N TRP A 926 -88.23 -27.17 -50.26
CA TRP A 926 -86.81 -26.85 -50.17
C TRP A 926 -86.60 -25.58 -49.34
N ARG A 927 -85.65 -25.61 -48.40
CA ARG A 927 -85.19 -24.44 -47.63
C ARG A 927 -83.67 -24.53 -47.46
N PHE A 928 -82.99 -23.40 -47.63
CA PHE A 928 -81.54 -23.32 -47.55
C PHE A 928 -81.14 -22.59 -46.29
N TYR A 929 -80.10 -23.10 -45.63
CA TYR A 929 -79.60 -22.56 -44.37
C TYR A 929 -78.10 -22.28 -44.50
N ARG A 930 -77.65 -21.19 -43.89
CA ARG A 930 -76.25 -20.90 -43.68
C ARG A 930 -76.04 -20.51 -42.23
N VAL A 931 -75.18 -21.26 -41.55
CA VAL A 931 -74.75 -20.95 -40.19
C VAL A 931 -73.59 -19.96 -40.27
N GLY A 932 -73.61 -18.96 -39.41
CA GLY A 932 -72.56 -17.97 -39.26
C GLY A 932 -72.28 -17.70 -37.79
N GLU A 933 -71.08 -17.22 -37.52
CA GLU A 933 -70.69 -16.68 -36.22
C GLU A 933 -70.37 -15.20 -36.45
N SER A 934 -71.06 -14.31 -35.76
CA SER A 934 -70.79 -12.87 -35.83
C SER A 934 -69.43 -12.58 -35.17
N PRO A 935 -68.59 -11.68 -35.73
CA PRO A 935 -67.26 -11.36 -35.20
C PRO A 935 -67.22 -11.13 -33.68
#